data_AF-A0A149ZKY9-F1
#
_entry.id   AF-A0A149ZKY9-F1
#
_cell.length_a   1.000
_cell.length_b   1.000
_cell.length_c   1.000
_cell.angle_alpha   90.00
_cell.angle_beta   90.00
_cell.angle_gamma   90.00
#
_symmetry.space_group_name_H-M   'P 1'
#
loop_
_entity.id
_entity.type
_entity.pdbx_description
1 polymer ?
#
loop_
_entity_poly.entity_id
_entity_poly.type
_entity_poly.pdbx_seq_one_letter_code
_entity_poly.pdbx_strand_id
1 'polypeptide(L)'
;MPQHSQNPESTDPDIATQAAVREPEEDATQAAVREEPDEGPATQAAPTSRPSGASGTGRSTRSPRTRSGQRLRLGGGLVEVPVVKTLDPASAVMTEPKVPESKRFCWKCNKPVGRTGATSEGSEFGLCPNCGATYDFRPLLGPNELIGGQYEVQGCIAHGGLGWIYLAIDRNVSDRWVVLKGLLHFGDAEAQAVAVAERQFLAEVAHPSIVKIFNFVEHPRSDGTPMGYIVMEYVGGHSLRDVLSTHAKPERMPVEQAIAYVLEILPALAYLHSTGLVYNDLKPDNVMVTEDALKLIDLGAVAGIEDYGYLYGTPGFQAPEIVKTGPTVASDIYTVGRTLAVLTLDMPSDKGRYLDGIPSPEQAPLLAEYEFFHRLLLRATDPDPSRRFASAEEMAGQLTAVLREVLAQQTGEEHPGLSTVFSKQRTTFGTDEAVEQTDVYVDGVERDENLDPQSVAQALAVPLIDPTDPNAPLLAAAVHSEPQQTLDSIRHARENGIERVVGDLDVSFSRELTLAEIKAHLDLGDAATATELLRDVEGDMGGNWRVDWYAGLATLIDGDYETAFSRFESVLQAMPGETAPKLALAATAELILQHWESSDPHQWRTFAEKYYRTVWRTDHSMVSAAFGLARQLTERGDLPGAITALDQVPATSRHFTMARMTSVLMLLSGKPIEEIDESALREAALRVAALAPEESRALQMRTLVLGTALDWMRAGHTSATELEQILGVPFTERGLRKGAEAGLRALARNAPERTHRYTLVDLANTIRPKSLL
;
A
#
# COMPACT_ATOMS: atom_id res chain seq x y z
N MET A 1 -10.92 66.18 -12.58
CA MET A 1 -10.55 67.31 -13.45
C MET A 1 -10.80 66.89 -14.91
N PRO A 2 -11.11 67.84 -15.82
CA PRO A 2 -12.15 67.69 -16.86
C PRO A 2 -11.62 67.06 -18.18
N GLN A 3 -12.42 66.75 -19.22
CA GLN A 3 -13.66 67.34 -19.79
C GLN A 3 -14.61 66.19 -20.31
N HIS A 4 -15.95 66.26 -20.30
CA HIS A 4 -16.87 67.06 -21.15
C HIS A 4 -16.56 66.96 -22.67
N SER A 5 -17.46 66.59 -23.60
CA SER A 5 -18.85 66.08 -23.62
C SER A 5 -19.04 65.27 -24.94
N GLN A 6 -20.19 64.79 -25.47
CA GLN A 6 -21.63 64.94 -25.18
C GLN A 6 -22.43 63.76 -25.82
N ASN A 7 -23.78 63.82 -25.83
CA ASN A 7 -24.73 62.91 -26.52
C ASN A 7 -25.80 63.75 -27.27
N PRO A 8 -26.61 63.21 -28.23
CA PRO A 8 -27.94 62.67 -27.84
C PRO A 8 -28.65 61.64 -28.77
N GLU A 9 -29.71 61.02 -28.20
CA GLU A 9 -31.05 60.71 -28.76
C GLU A 9 -31.40 59.44 -29.58
N SER A 10 -32.68 59.05 -29.40
CA SER A 10 -33.48 57.94 -30.00
C SER A 10 -33.12 56.50 -29.60
N THR A 11 -34.07 55.60 -29.25
CA THR A 11 -35.51 55.74 -28.91
C THR A 11 -35.97 54.53 -28.07
N ASP A 12 -36.93 54.73 -27.16
CA ASP A 12 -37.65 53.69 -26.39
C ASP A 12 -39.10 53.56 -26.95
N PRO A 13 -39.88 52.46 -26.72
CA PRO A 13 -40.54 52.30 -25.41
C PRO A 13 -40.84 50.86 -24.91
N ASP A 14 -40.90 50.75 -23.58
CA ASP A 14 -41.86 49.98 -22.73
C ASP A 14 -42.27 48.54 -23.08
N ILE A 15 -42.07 47.62 -22.12
CA ILE A 15 -43.13 47.20 -21.18
C ILE A 15 -42.51 46.41 -20.00
N ALA A 16 -43.08 46.53 -18.80
CA ALA A 16 -42.46 46.09 -17.54
C ALA A 16 -42.71 44.62 -17.15
N THR A 17 -41.87 44.11 -16.24
CA THR A 17 -42.20 42.98 -15.34
C THR A 17 -41.54 43.23 -13.99
N GLN A 18 -42.29 43.09 -12.89
CA GLN A 18 -41.79 43.26 -11.52
C GLN A 18 -41.75 41.91 -10.78
N ALA A 19 -40.85 41.82 -9.79
CA ALA A 19 -40.68 40.63 -8.96
C ALA A 19 -41.73 40.53 -7.83
N ALA A 20 -41.97 39.31 -7.36
CA ALA A 20 -42.69 39.04 -6.11
C ALA A 20 -42.11 37.81 -5.41
N VAL A 21 -42.00 37.88 -4.08
CA VAL A 21 -41.60 36.79 -3.19
C VAL A 21 -42.81 35.86 -2.93
N ARG A 22 -42.56 34.61 -2.53
CA ARG A 22 -43.60 33.71 -1.99
C ARG A 22 -43.19 33.13 -0.64
N GLU A 23 -44.09 33.24 0.32
CA GLU A 23 -44.12 32.45 1.56
C GLU A 23 -45.00 31.20 1.36
N PRO A 24 -44.90 30.18 2.23
CA PRO A 24 -45.77 28.99 2.18
C PRO A 24 -47.05 29.16 3.02
N GLU A 25 -48.14 28.53 2.60
CA GLU A 25 -49.37 28.36 3.40
C GLU A 25 -49.60 26.89 3.77
N GLU A 26 -50.26 26.67 4.91
CA GLU A 26 -50.72 25.37 5.40
C GLU A 26 -52.12 25.04 4.84
N ASP A 27 -52.47 23.76 4.71
CA ASP A 27 -53.85 23.32 4.99
C ASP A 27 -53.88 21.84 5.41
N ALA A 28 -54.94 21.43 6.10
CA ALA A 28 -55.09 20.11 6.72
C ALA A 28 -56.50 19.53 6.55
N THR A 29 -56.65 18.20 6.64
CA THR A 29 -57.99 17.59 6.83
C THR A 29 -57.91 16.22 7.53
N GLN A 30 -59.07 15.71 7.97
CA GLN A 30 -59.17 14.89 9.19
C GLN A 30 -59.50 13.40 8.98
N ALA A 31 -59.24 12.65 10.06
CA ALA A 31 -59.41 11.22 10.26
C ALA A 31 -60.85 10.65 10.15
N ALA A 32 -60.91 9.31 10.12
CA ALA A 32 -62.09 8.50 10.47
C ALA A 32 -61.66 7.29 11.35
N VAL A 33 -62.61 6.68 12.08
CA VAL A 33 -62.37 5.70 13.17
C VAL A 33 -63.43 4.59 13.12
N ARG A 34 -63.17 3.41 13.74
CA ARG A 34 -64.04 2.23 14.10
C ARG A 34 -63.68 0.94 13.33
N GLU A 35 -63.91 -0.29 13.83
CA GLU A 35 -64.37 -0.82 15.13
C GLU A 35 -63.87 -2.30 15.29
N GLU A 36 -63.77 -2.84 16.51
CA GLU A 36 -63.60 -4.31 16.76
C GLU A 36 -64.97 -4.99 16.94
N PRO A 37 -65.10 -6.33 16.71
CA PRO A 37 -65.33 -7.22 17.86
C PRO A 37 -64.86 -8.71 17.75
N ASP A 38 -64.16 -9.17 18.80
CA ASP A 38 -64.46 -10.29 19.73
C ASP A 38 -64.57 -11.82 19.37
N GLU A 39 -64.15 -12.62 20.36
CA GLU A 39 -64.39 -14.04 20.76
C GLU A 39 -64.44 -15.28 19.79
N GLY A 40 -63.29 -15.97 19.63
CA GLY A 40 -63.06 -17.43 19.87
C GLY A 40 -63.75 -18.54 19.03
N PRO A 41 -63.49 -19.86 19.31
CA PRO A 41 -62.49 -20.49 20.18
C PRO A 41 -61.70 -21.70 19.55
N ALA A 42 -60.93 -22.43 20.39
CA ALA A 42 -60.50 -23.85 20.27
C ALA A 42 -59.25 -24.29 19.43
N THR A 43 -58.08 -24.27 20.09
CA THR A 43 -57.04 -25.35 20.16
C THR A 43 -56.74 -26.31 18.97
N GLN A 44 -55.48 -26.34 18.50
CA GLN A 44 -54.48 -27.39 18.83
C GLN A 44 -53.05 -27.14 18.26
N ALA A 45 -52.04 -27.63 18.99
CA ALA A 45 -50.67 -28.03 18.58
C ALA A 45 -49.67 -27.08 17.85
N ALA A 46 -48.74 -26.52 18.64
CA ALA A 46 -47.27 -26.45 18.44
C ALA A 46 -46.60 -25.77 17.20
N PRO A 47 -45.78 -24.73 17.45
CA PRO A 47 -44.65 -24.30 16.60
C PRO A 47 -43.27 -24.46 17.30
N THR A 48 -42.19 -24.53 16.51
CA THR A 48 -40.78 -24.50 17.00
C THR A 48 -40.21 -23.08 17.10
N SER A 49 -39.13 -22.91 17.86
CA SER A 49 -38.70 -21.61 18.40
C SER A 49 -37.64 -20.86 17.58
N ARG A 50 -37.86 -19.54 17.40
CA ARG A 50 -36.79 -18.54 17.30
C ARG A 50 -36.62 -17.86 18.67
N PRO A 51 -35.42 -17.78 19.25
CA PRO A 51 -35.18 -17.01 20.48
C PRO A 51 -34.72 -15.58 20.17
N SER A 52 -35.25 -14.60 20.90
CA SER A 52 -34.65 -13.26 21.03
C SER A 52 -35.11 -12.61 22.33
N GLY A 53 -34.22 -11.87 22.99
CA GLY A 53 -34.54 -10.96 24.11
C GLY A 53 -35.03 -11.59 25.42
N ALA A 54 -34.11 -11.83 26.37
CA ALA A 54 -34.45 -11.97 27.79
C ALA A 54 -33.44 -11.20 28.66
N SER A 55 -33.90 -10.18 29.38
CA SER A 55 -33.06 -9.30 30.21
C SER A 55 -32.81 -9.90 31.59
N GLY A 56 -31.56 -10.27 31.89
CA GLY A 56 -31.14 -10.76 33.21
C GLY A 56 -30.29 -9.75 33.98
N THR A 57 -30.75 -9.28 35.14
CA THR A 57 -30.02 -8.30 35.97
C THR A 57 -28.88 -8.95 36.76
N GLY A 58 -27.69 -9.07 36.15
CA GLY A 58 -26.47 -9.56 36.79
C GLY A 58 -25.65 -8.45 37.47
N ARG A 59 -25.52 -8.49 38.81
CA ARG A 59 -24.80 -7.48 39.61
C ARG A 59 -23.28 -7.59 39.42
N SER A 60 -22.72 -6.81 38.50
CA SER A 60 -21.28 -6.83 38.20
C SER A 60 -20.41 -6.43 39.39
N THR A 61 -19.67 -7.39 39.95
CA THR A 61 -18.56 -7.14 40.87
C THR A 61 -17.35 -6.62 40.09
N ARG A 62 -17.04 -5.33 40.23
CA ARG A 62 -15.82 -4.73 39.67
C ARG A 62 -14.56 -5.30 40.35
N SER A 63 -14.03 -6.39 39.81
CA SER A 63 -12.61 -6.75 40.04
C SER A 63 -11.72 -5.64 39.45
N PRO A 64 -10.74 -5.12 40.20
CA PRO A 64 -9.83 -4.11 39.66
C PRO A 64 -8.92 -4.75 38.61
N ARG A 65 -9.17 -4.46 37.32
CA ARG A 65 -8.24 -4.82 36.25
C ARG A 65 -6.95 -4.00 36.45
N THR A 66 -5.88 -4.68 36.85
CA THR A 66 -4.53 -4.12 36.87
C THR A 66 -4.18 -3.60 35.47
N ARG A 67 -3.85 -2.31 35.35
CA ARG A 67 -3.38 -1.70 34.10
C ARG A 67 -1.96 -2.20 33.77
N SER A 68 -1.87 -3.37 33.15
CA SER A 68 -0.67 -3.79 32.41
C SER A 68 -0.59 -3.00 31.11
N GLY A 69 0.53 -2.29 30.91
CA GLY A 69 0.86 -1.40 29.78
C GLY A 69 -0.12 -1.30 28.62
N GLN A 70 -0.70 -0.10 28.43
CA GLN A 70 -1.26 0.28 27.14
C GLN A 70 -0.14 0.25 26.08
N ARG A 71 -0.46 -0.21 24.88
CA ARG A 71 0.40 -0.19 23.68
C ARG A 71 -0.30 0.71 22.64
N LEU A 72 0.47 1.50 21.90
CA LEU A 72 -0.07 2.35 20.86
C LEU A 72 -0.20 1.52 19.58
N ARG A 73 -1.34 1.57 18.90
CA ARG A 73 -1.60 0.80 17.67
C ARG A 73 -1.58 1.73 16.48
N LEU A 74 -0.53 1.64 15.66
CA LEU A 74 -0.24 2.55 14.55
C LEU A 74 -0.30 1.83 13.20
N GLY A 75 -0.28 2.59 12.10
CA GLY A 75 -0.26 2.04 10.73
C GLY A 75 -1.53 1.26 10.42
N GLY A 76 -2.70 1.89 10.61
CA GLY A 76 -4.00 1.22 10.52
C GLY A 76 -4.30 0.24 11.66
N GLY A 77 -3.46 0.21 12.70
CA GLY A 77 -3.57 -0.69 13.84
C GLY A 77 -2.88 -2.04 13.66
N LEU A 78 -2.08 -2.19 12.60
CA LEU A 78 -1.29 -3.39 12.30
C LEU A 78 -0.06 -3.54 13.20
N VAL A 79 0.53 -2.43 13.68
CA VAL A 79 1.77 -2.44 14.47
C VAL A 79 1.51 -1.99 15.90
N GLU A 80 1.92 -2.81 16.88
CA GLU A 80 1.89 -2.44 18.30
C GLU A 80 3.22 -1.83 18.76
N VAL A 81 3.20 -0.53 19.03
CA VAL A 81 4.37 0.26 19.44
C VAL A 81 4.39 0.43 20.97
N PRO A 82 5.57 0.37 21.63
CA PRO A 82 5.69 0.71 23.05
C PRO A 82 5.25 2.15 23.34
N VAL A 83 4.34 2.34 24.31
CA VAL A 83 3.93 3.68 24.74
C VAL A 83 5.10 4.40 25.38
N VAL A 84 5.44 5.55 24.81
CA VAL A 84 6.37 6.52 25.39
C VAL A 84 5.63 7.26 26.50
N LYS A 85 6.12 7.14 27.75
CA LYS A 85 5.53 7.88 28.88
C LYS A 85 5.71 9.39 28.66
N THR A 86 4.65 10.15 28.90
CA THR A 86 4.77 11.61 28.96
C THR A 86 5.73 12.03 30.07
N LEU A 87 6.66 12.92 29.75
CA LEU A 87 7.51 13.56 30.76
C LEU A 87 6.70 14.63 31.52
N ASP A 88 6.98 14.80 32.80
CA ASP A 88 6.54 15.98 33.55
C ASP A 88 7.21 17.21 32.90
N PRO A 89 6.48 18.23 32.44
CA PRO A 89 7.06 19.41 31.80
C PRO A 89 8.18 20.06 32.63
N ALA A 90 8.01 20.13 33.96
CA ALA A 90 9.03 20.70 34.84
C ALA A 90 10.33 19.86 34.84
N SER A 91 10.23 18.54 34.66
CA SER A 91 11.39 17.63 34.58
C SER A 91 12.19 17.75 33.27
N ALA A 92 11.63 18.39 32.23
CA ALA A 92 12.34 18.67 30.99
C ALA A 92 13.28 19.88 31.08
N VAL A 93 13.18 20.71 32.14
CA VAL A 93 14.01 21.91 32.30
C VAL A 93 15.45 21.54 32.66
N MET A 94 16.40 22.02 31.86
CA MET A 94 17.83 21.77 32.04
C MET A 94 18.36 22.49 33.29
N THR A 95 19.01 21.75 34.19
CA THR A 95 19.62 22.28 35.42
C THR A 95 20.84 23.16 35.16
N GLU A 96 21.63 22.84 34.13
CA GLU A 96 22.74 23.67 33.63
C GLU A 96 22.58 23.84 32.10
N PRO A 97 21.87 24.89 31.63
CA PRO A 97 21.61 25.09 30.20
C PRO A 97 22.85 25.61 29.46
N LYS A 98 23.71 24.67 29.05
CA LYS A 98 24.98 24.94 28.37
C LYS A 98 25.13 24.11 27.10
N VAL A 99 25.52 24.75 25.98
CA VAL A 99 25.81 24.05 24.72
C VAL A 99 27.21 23.43 24.80
N PRO A 100 27.38 22.09 24.73
CA PRO A 100 28.68 21.45 24.75
C PRO A 100 29.51 21.88 23.53
N GLU A 101 30.82 22.08 23.69
CA GLU A 101 31.70 22.53 22.60
C GLU A 101 31.53 21.72 21.31
N SER A 102 31.42 20.40 21.41
CA SER A 102 31.21 19.50 20.26
C SER A 102 30.03 19.91 19.37
N LYS A 103 28.96 20.47 19.95
CA LYS A 103 27.73 20.91 19.27
C LYS A 103 27.73 22.39 18.81
N ARG A 104 28.82 23.15 19.00
CA ARG A 104 28.88 24.58 18.66
C ARG A 104 29.25 24.81 17.18
N PHE A 105 28.28 25.17 16.37
CA PHE A 105 28.45 25.45 14.92
C PHE A 105 27.83 26.81 14.56
N CYS A 106 28.39 27.46 13.54
CA CYS A 106 27.87 28.74 13.05
C CYS A 106 26.58 28.53 12.25
N TRP A 107 25.46 29.09 12.71
CA TRP A 107 24.15 28.99 12.04
C TRP A 107 24.20 29.37 10.54
N LYS A 108 25.04 30.35 10.14
CA LYS A 108 25.11 30.85 8.77
C LYS A 108 25.97 30.01 7.81
N CYS A 109 27.01 29.33 8.31
CA CYS A 109 27.99 28.63 7.43
C CYS A 109 28.39 27.22 7.91
N ASN A 110 27.70 26.70 8.92
CA ASN A 110 27.86 25.40 9.57
C ASN A 110 29.30 24.98 9.97
N LYS A 111 30.25 25.92 10.04
CA LYS A 111 31.61 25.63 10.51
C LYS A 111 31.67 25.66 12.05
N PRO A 112 32.56 24.86 12.68
CA PRO A 112 32.79 24.92 14.12
C PRO A 112 33.14 26.34 14.59
N VAL A 113 32.54 26.75 15.71
CA VAL A 113 32.81 28.01 16.42
C VAL A 113 32.81 27.78 17.92
N GLY A 114 33.29 28.74 18.72
CA GLY A 114 33.27 28.65 20.19
C GLY A 114 34.02 27.44 20.76
N ARG A 115 35.11 27.03 20.08
CA ARG A 115 35.93 25.85 20.42
C ARG A 115 37.22 26.26 21.13
N THR A 116 37.64 25.51 22.13
CA THR A 116 38.93 25.70 22.81
C THR A 116 40.08 25.41 21.85
N GLY A 117 41.03 26.34 21.77
CA GLY A 117 42.26 26.23 21.01
C GLY A 117 43.50 26.20 21.93
N ALA A 118 44.70 26.14 21.33
CA ALA A 118 45.95 26.04 22.09
C ALA A 118 46.29 27.26 22.98
N THR A 119 45.59 28.38 22.81
CA THR A 119 45.85 29.66 23.49
C THR A 119 44.58 30.43 23.91
N SER A 120 43.39 29.85 23.74
CA SER A 120 42.11 30.48 24.09
C SER A 120 41.03 29.44 24.38
N GLU A 121 40.23 29.69 25.41
CA GLU A 121 39.08 28.85 25.77
C GLU A 121 37.93 29.04 24.78
N GLY A 122 37.07 28.01 24.66
CA GLY A 122 35.91 28.01 23.78
C GLY A 122 34.83 28.98 24.23
N SER A 123 34.89 30.22 23.75
CA SER A 123 33.89 31.25 24.03
C SER A 123 32.48 30.80 23.62
N GLU A 124 31.49 31.13 24.44
CA GLU A 124 30.08 30.79 24.18
C GLU A 124 29.41 31.82 23.27
N PHE A 125 30.03 32.99 23.06
CA PHE A 125 29.55 34.04 22.16
C PHE A 125 30.70 34.68 21.37
N GLY A 126 30.40 35.30 20.22
CA GLY A 126 31.38 36.04 19.43
C GLY A 126 31.01 36.13 17.95
N LEU A 127 32.04 36.33 17.11
CA LEU A 127 31.92 36.37 15.65
C LEU A 127 32.51 35.09 15.05
N CYS A 128 31.84 34.52 14.04
CA CYS A 128 32.34 33.37 13.31
C CYS A 128 33.59 33.76 12.50
N PRO A 129 34.78 33.16 12.74
CA PRO A 129 36.01 33.54 12.07
C PRO A 129 36.03 33.23 10.56
N ASN A 130 35.04 32.50 10.05
CA ASN A 130 34.90 32.15 8.63
C ASN A 130 33.95 33.07 7.84
N CYS A 131 32.96 33.70 8.48
CA CYS A 131 31.92 34.45 7.76
C CYS A 131 31.41 35.72 8.47
N GLY A 132 32.00 36.09 9.61
CA GLY A 132 31.62 37.29 10.37
C GLY A 132 30.28 37.23 11.10
N ALA A 133 29.44 36.21 10.87
CA ALA A 133 28.16 36.06 11.55
C ALA A 133 28.33 35.95 13.07
N THR A 134 27.52 36.68 13.83
CA THR A 134 27.42 36.56 15.29
C THR A 134 26.93 35.18 15.70
N TYR A 135 27.45 34.66 16.82
CA TYR A 135 26.90 33.52 17.52
C TYR A 135 26.82 33.83 19.02
N ASP A 136 25.79 33.29 19.67
CA ASP A 136 25.65 33.29 21.12
C ASP A 136 24.94 32.01 21.52
N PHE A 137 25.60 31.20 22.33
CA PHE A 137 25.11 29.92 22.84
C PHE A 137 24.61 30.01 24.28
N ARG A 138 24.54 31.21 24.86
CA ARG A 138 24.00 31.43 26.21
C ARG A 138 22.46 31.54 26.16
N PRO A 139 21.74 31.14 27.21
CA PRO A 139 20.32 31.44 27.36
C PRO A 139 20.07 32.95 27.25
N LEU A 140 19.10 33.33 26.43
CA LEU A 140 18.66 34.71 26.20
C LEU A 140 17.51 35.12 27.12
N LEU A 141 16.81 34.14 27.73
CA LEU A 141 15.77 34.33 28.75
C LEU A 141 16.17 33.65 30.06
N GLY A 142 15.82 34.26 31.19
CA GLY A 142 16.04 33.74 32.53
C GLY A 142 14.81 33.05 33.14
N PRO A 143 14.98 32.15 34.13
CA PRO A 143 13.86 31.63 34.92
C PRO A 143 13.13 32.73 35.70
N ASN A 144 11.80 32.63 35.75
CA ASN A 144 10.85 33.62 36.27
C ASN A 144 10.74 34.93 35.45
N GLU A 145 11.29 34.97 34.24
CA GLU A 145 11.12 36.12 33.34
C GLU A 145 9.74 36.09 32.66
N LEU A 146 9.02 37.22 32.66
CA LEU A 146 7.65 37.32 32.16
C LEU A 146 7.61 37.97 30.77
N ILE A 147 7.47 37.15 29.73
CA ILE A 147 7.51 37.55 28.33
C ILE A 147 6.13 38.03 27.87
N GLY A 148 6.08 39.20 27.22
CA GLY A 148 4.84 39.82 26.75
C GLY A 148 3.80 40.11 27.85
N GLY A 149 4.19 40.09 29.12
CA GLY A 149 3.27 40.18 30.26
C GLY A 149 2.42 38.92 30.51
N GLN A 150 2.65 37.82 29.79
CA GLN A 150 1.79 36.62 29.79
C GLN A 150 2.54 35.30 30.07
N TYR A 151 3.76 35.14 29.55
CA TYR A 151 4.45 33.84 29.56
C TYR A 151 5.63 33.84 30.52
N GLU A 152 5.51 33.09 31.62
CA GLU A 152 6.51 33.04 32.68
C GLU A 152 7.49 31.89 32.45
N VAL A 153 8.71 32.22 32.03
CA VAL A 153 9.77 31.29 31.67
C VAL A 153 10.21 30.47 32.88
N GLN A 154 10.22 29.15 32.77
CA GLN A 154 10.74 28.26 33.81
C GLN A 154 12.19 27.82 33.52
N GLY A 155 12.59 27.77 32.24
CA GLY A 155 13.98 27.56 31.82
C GLY A 155 14.11 26.94 30.43
N CYS A 156 15.33 26.62 30.02
CA CYS A 156 15.60 25.94 28.75
C CYS A 156 15.24 24.45 28.82
N ILE A 157 14.71 23.91 27.73
CA ILE A 157 14.47 22.45 27.56
C ILE A 157 15.32 21.83 26.45
N ALA A 158 15.72 22.62 25.44
CA ALA A 158 16.55 22.15 24.34
C ALA A 158 17.31 23.31 23.66
N HIS A 159 18.32 22.99 22.84
CA HIS A 159 19.02 23.94 21.98
C HIS A 159 19.10 23.39 20.54
N GLY A 160 18.45 24.07 19.60
CA GLY A 160 18.40 23.72 18.18
C GLY A 160 19.24 24.63 17.29
N GLY A 161 19.06 24.52 15.97
CA GLY A 161 19.75 25.37 14.99
C GLY A 161 19.38 26.86 15.07
N LEU A 162 18.18 27.16 15.58
CA LEU A 162 17.70 28.52 15.84
C LEU A 162 17.93 28.98 17.30
N GLY A 163 18.82 28.31 18.03
CA GLY A 163 19.16 28.64 19.42
C GLY A 163 18.33 27.90 20.47
N TRP A 164 18.22 28.50 21.66
CA TRP A 164 17.53 27.93 22.81
C TRP A 164 16.01 27.86 22.66
N ILE A 165 15.44 26.77 23.19
CA ILE A 165 14.02 26.49 23.30
C ILE A 165 13.67 26.48 24.79
N TYR A 166 12.67 27.27 25.19
CA TYR A 166 12.30 27.52 26.59
C TYR A 166 10.93 26.94 26.90
N LEU A 167 10.76 26.45 28.13
CA LEU A 167 9.46 26.15 28.71
C LEU A 167 8.97 27.35 29.51
N ALA A 168 7.67 27.66 29.40
CA ALA A 168 7.01 28.70 30.17
C ALA A 168 5.58 28.30 30.57
N ILE A 169 5.03 29.06 31.52
CA ILE A 169 3.64 28.98 31.96
C ILE A 169 2.86 30.14 31.34
N ASP A 170 1.77 29.85 30.62
CA ASP A 170 0.85 30.83 30.06
C ASP A 170 -0.18 31.26 31.12
N ARG A 171 0.12 32.39 31.78
CA ARG A 171 -0.67 32.92 32.90
C ARG A 171 -2.09 33.37 32.51
N ASN A 172 -2.36 33.58 31.22
CA ASN A 172 -3.70 33.96 30.74
C ASN A 172 -4.60 32.75 30.43
N VAL A 173 -4.04 31.53 30.32
CA VAL A 173 -4.78 30.33 29.89
C VAL A 173 -4.57 29.18 30.89
N SER A 174 -5.12 29.35 32.09
CA SER A 174 -5.17 28.32 33.16
C SER A 174 -3.80 27.73 33.55
N ASP A 175 -2.75 28.56 33.54
CA ASP A 175 -1.36 28.15 33.84
C ASP A 175 -0.87 26.95 32.99
N ARG A 176 -1.33 26.86 31.73
CA ARG A 176 -0.89 25.80 30.82
C ARG A 176 0.59 25.93 30.45
N TRP A 177 1.22 24.79 30.19
CA TRP A 177 2.58 24.72 29.67
C TRP A 177 2.65 25.11 28.18
N VAL A 178 3.57 26.00 27.86
CA VAL A 178 3.89 26.43 26.49
C VAL A 178 5.40 26.44 26.25
N VAL A 179 5.79 26.39 24.98
CA VAL A 179 7.18 26.49 24.55
C VAL A 179 7.41 27.81 23.82
N LEU A 180 8.51 28.49 24.14
CA LEU A 180 8.99 29.66 23.40
C LEU A 180 10.24 29.30 22.60
N LYS A 181 10.29 29.73 21.34
CA LYS A 181 11.44 29.59 20.45
C LYS A 181 11.73 30.94 19.79
N GLY A 182 13.01 31.35 19.79
CA GLY A 182 13.42 32.63 19.19
C GLY A 182 13.35 32.60 17.66
N LEU A 183 12.80 33.66 17.06
CA LEU A 183 12.83 33.88 15.61
C LEU A 183 14.16 34.57 15.25
N LEU A 184 15.20 33.79 14.95
CA LEU A 184 16.54 34.32 14.67
C LEU A 184 16.64 35.04 13.31
N HIS A 185 16.39 36.34 13.33
CA HIS A 185 17.01 37.29 12.39
C HIS A 185 17.69 38.42 13.18
N PHE A 186 19.01 38.50 13.10
CA PHE A 186 19.77 39.66 13.59
C PHE A 186 19.67 40.77 12.53
N GLY A 187 18.82 41.77 12.79
CA GLY A 187 18.59 42.94 11.96
C GLY A 187 17.78 43.98 12.73
N ASP A 188 17.58 45.16 12.13
CA ASP A 188 16.75 46.22 12.71
C ASP A 188 15.29 45.78 12.90
N ALA A 189 14.55 46.46 13.79
CA ALA A 189 13.19 46.06 14.20
C ALA A 189 12.22 45.85 13.03
N GLU A 190 12.38 46.61 11.94
CA GLU A 190 11.60 46.48 10.71
C GLU A 190 11.73 45.09 10.06
N ALA A 191 12.91 44.49 10.09
CA ALA A 191 13.15 43.13 9.59
C ALA A 191 12.54 42.05 10.49
N GLN A 192 12.37 42.31 11.79
CA GLN A 192 11.67 41.39 12.70
C GLN A 192 10.15 41.47 12.52
N ALA A 193 9.60 42.68 12.39
CA ALA A 193 8.17 42.88 12.12
C ALA A 193 7.74 42.19 10.82
N VAL A 194 8.55 42.29 9.76
CA VAL A 194 8.36 41.53 8.51
C VAL A 194 8.44 40.02 8.78
N ALA A 195 9.49 39.54 9.45
CA ALA A 195 9.70 38.11 9.74
C ALA A 195 8.64 37.47 10.68
N VAL A 196 7.84 38.28 11.39
CA VAL A 196 6.64 37.87 12.15
C VAL A 196 5.42 37.87 11.25
N ALA A 197 5.18 38.93 10.47
CA ALA A 197 4.06 39.02 9.54
C ALA A 197 4.10 37.90 8.48
N GLU A 198 5.27 37.63 7.90
CA GLU A 198 5.53 36.53 6.97
C GLU A 198 5.24 35.14 7.56
N ARG A 199 5.20 34.99 8.89
CA ARG A 199 4.95 33.72 9.58
C ARG A 199 3.60 33.64 10.28
N GLN A 200 2.80 34.70 10.24
CA GLN A 200 1.55 34.78 11.00
C GLN A 200 0.50 33.74 10.54
N PHE A 201 0.54 33.33 9.26
CA PHE A 201 -0.29 32.26 8.70
C PHE A 201 -0.12 30.91 9.42
N LEU A 202 1.05 30.67 10.06
CA LEU A 202 1.30 29.43 10.80
C LEU A 202 0.40 29.27 12.04
N ALA A 203 -0.25 30.35 12.50
CA ALA A 203 -1.26 30.28 13.57
C ALA A 203 -2.60 29.70 13.09
N GLU A 204 -2.85 29.64 11.78
CA GLU A 204 -4.07 29.07 11.18
C GLU A 204 -3.94 27.56 10.90
N VAL A 205 -2.71 27.03 10.92
CA VAL A 205 -2.38 25.61 10.72
C VAL A 205 -2.91 24.76 11.89
N ALA A 206 -3.99 24.00 11.64
CA ALA A 206 -4.79 23.37 12.68
C ALA A 206 -5.02 21.87 12.46
N HIS A 207 -3.97 21.06 12.63
CA HIS A 207 -4.02 19.59 12.48
C HIS A 207 -3.63 18.86 13.80
N PRO A 208 -4.24 17.71 14.16
CA PRO A 208 -3.91 16.99 15.39
C PRO A 208 -2.43 16.60 15.52
N SER A 209 -1.85 16.07 14.44
CA SER A 209 -0.44 15.64 14.36
C SER A 209 0.55 16.78 14.06
N ILE A 210 0.15 18.05 14.26
CA ILE A 210 1.03 19.22 14.18
C ILE A 210 1.04 19.95 15.53
N VAL A 211 2.16 20.57 15.89
CA VAL A 211 2.27 21.44 17.07
C VAL A 211 1.43 22.71 16.86
N LYS A 212 0.56 23.04 17.82
CA LYS A 212 -0.24 24.28 17.73
C LYS A 212 0.61 25.49 18.06
N ILE A 213 0.64 26.47 17.18
CA ILE A 213 1.13 27.82 17.49
C ILE A 213 0.00 28.59 18.17
N PHE A 214 0.31 29.27 19.27
CA PHE A 214 -0.66 30.02 20.06
C PHE A 214 -0.50 31.53 19.93
N ASN A 215 0.73 32.02 19.72
CA ASN A 215 1.00 33.45 19.68
C ASN A 215 2.39 33.75 19.07
N PHE A 216 2.60 35.01 18.69
CA PHE A 216 3.90 35.60 18.41
C PHE A 216 4.09 36.78 19.36
N VAL A 217 5.23 36.85 20.06
CA VAL A 217 5.52 37.92 21.02
C VAL A 217 6.91 38.51 20.83
N GLU A 218 7.03 39.81 20.99
CA GLU A 218 8.31 40.52 21.03
C GLU A 218 8.74 40.74 22.50
N HIS A 219 10.04 40.64 22.75
CA HIS A 219 10.62 40.96 24.06
C HIS A 219 12.02 41.57 23.87
N PRO A 220 12.35 42.67 24.58
CA PRO A 220 13.67 43.29 24.46
C PRO A 220 14.75 42.40 25.09
N ARG A 221 15.87 42.26 24.39
CA ARG A 221 17.11 41.71 24.93
C ARG A 221 17.70 42.65 26.00
N SER A 222 18.69 42.14 26.74
CA SER A 222 19.48 42.91 27.71
C SER A 222 20.29 44.08 27.10
N ASP A 223 20.45 44.12 25.78
CA ASP A 223 21.02 45.24 25.02
C ASP A 223 19.97 46.26 24.51
N GLY A 224 18.68 46.01 24.76
CA GLY A 224 17.55 46.84 24.32
C GLY A 224 16.99 46.51 22.94
N THR A 225 17.63 45.63 22.16
CA THR A 225 17.14 45.20 20.84
C THR A 225 15.87 44.35 21.01
N PRO A 226 14.78 44.58 20.27
CA PRO A 226 13.65 43.65 20.26
C PRO A 226 14.09 42.27 19.76
N MET A 227 13.41 41.22 20.21
CA MET A 227 13.48 39.90 19.60
C MET A 227 12.11 39.22 19.60
N GLY A 228 11.68 38.78 18.42
CA GLY A 228 10.48 37.96 18.26
C GLY A 228 10.66 36.52 18.76
N TYR A 229 9.63 35.99 19.40
CA TYR A 229 9.47 34.61 19.82
C TYR A 229 8.16 34.05 19.27
N ILE A 230 8.20 32.80 18.81
CA ILE A 230 7.00 32.01 18.55
C ILE A 230 6.62 31.23 19.82
N VAL A 231 5.33 31.26 20.18
CA VAL A 231 4.76 30.57 21.34
C VAL A 231 3.92 29.40 20.86
N MET A 232 4.22 28.19 21.33
CA MET A 232 3.61 26.95 20.83
C MET A 232 3.31 25.93 21.92
N GLU A 233 2.52 24.91 21.56
CA GLU A 233 2.15 23.75 22.38
C GLU A 233 3.38 23.00 22.93
N TYR A 234 3.38 22.72 24.23
CA TYR A 234 4.37 21.80 24.82
C TYR A 234 4.02 20.36 24.48
N VAL A 235 4.88 19.70 23.71
CA VAL A 235 4.74 18.29 23.31
C VAL A 235 5.62 17.42 24.20
N GLY A 236 5.05 16.92 25.29
CA GLY A 236 5.73 16.09 26.31
C GLY A 236 6.03 14.66 25.88
N GLY A 237 6.76 14.48 24.78
CA GLY A 237 7.11 13.19 24.19
C GLY A 237 8.62 12.92 24.12
N HIS A 238 9.01 12.00 23.24
CA HIS A 238 10.41 11.78 22.80
C HIS A 238 10.45 11.94 21.28
N SER A 239 11.54 12.46 20.71
CA SER A 239 11.66 12.56 19.25
C SER A 239 11.93 11.19 18.61
N LEU A 240 11.61 11.00 17.33
CA LEU A 240 12.03 9.79 16.62
C LEU A 240 13.57 9.67 16.55
N ARG A 241 14.33 10.76 16.71
CA ARG A 241 15.79 10.72 16.94
C ARG A 241 16.13 10.05 18.28
N ASP A 242 15.40 10.35 19.35
CA ASP A 242 15.61 9.75 20.66
C ASP A 242 15.22 8.26 20.66
N VAL A 243 14.07 7.92 20.05
CA VAL A 243 13.65 6.51 19.87
C VAL A 243 14.65 5.74 18.98
N LEU A 244 15.17 6.35 17.92
CA LEU A 244 16.25 5.76 17.13
C LEU A 244 17.53 5.54 17.96
N SER A 245 17.82 6.42 18.93
CA SER A 245 19.02 6.31 19.77
C SER A 245 19.00 5.15 20.77
N THR A 246 17.84 4.54 21.03
CA THR A 246 17.76 3.31 21.85
C THR A 246 18.17 2.05 21.11
N HIS A 247 18.39 2.13 19.79
CA HIS A 247 18.79 1.01 18.94
C HIS A 247 20.32 1.03 18.74
N ALA A 248 20.97 -0.13 18.90
CA ALA A 248 22.43 -0.24 18.92
C ALA A 248 22.99 -0.49 17.52
N LYS A 249 23.86 0.41 17.01
CA LYS A 249 24.51 0.25 15.70
C LYS A 249 25.21 -1.12 15.58
N PRO A 250 25.11 -1.83 14.43
CA PRO A 250 24.51 -1.39 13.17
C PRO A 250 22.97 -1.45 13.15
N GLU A 251 22.35 -2.20 14.07
CA GLU A 251 20.90 -2.38 14.15
C GLU A 251 20.17 -1.04 14.32
N ARG A 252 18.90 -1.03 13.89
CA ARG A 252 18.09 0.18 13.68
C ARG A 252 16.65 -0.05 14.11
N MET A 253 15.82 0.98 13.95
CA MET A 253 14.38 0.84 14.15
C MET A 253 13.85 -0.21 13.15
N PRO A 254 13.06 -1.19 13.60
CA PRO A 254 12.41 -2.15 12.71
C PRO A 254 11.59 -1.46 11.62
N VAL A 255 11.52 -2.08 10.44
CA VAL A 255 10.95 -1.46 9.24
C VAL A 255 9.46 -1.17 9.43
N GLU A 256 8.73 -2.14 9.99
CA GLU A 256 7.31 -2.02 10.32
C GLU A 256 7.03 -0.90 11.35
N GLN A 257 7.91 -0.70 12.34
CA GLN A 257 7.79 0.40 13.31
C GLN A 257 8.07 1.76 12.66
N ALA A 258 9.13 1.87 11.85
CA ALA A 258 9.48 3.10 11.15
C ALA A 258 8.41 3.52 10.14
N ILE A 259 7.85 2.56 9.40
CA ILE A 259 6.71 2.78 8.50
C ILE A 259 5.48 3.24 9.31
N ALA A 260 5.12 2.54 10.38
CA ALA A 260 3.94 2.86 11.17
C ALA A 260 4.00 4.29 11.74
N TYR A 261 5.16 4.76 12.19
CA TYR A 261 5.33 6.17 12.60
C TYR A 261 5.14 7.18 11.45
N VAL A 262 5.63 6.87 10.25
CA VAL A 262 5.53 7.78 9.09
C VAL A 262 4.10 7.82 8.53
N LEU A 263 3.35 6.73 8.60
CA LEU A 263 1.93 6.68 8.22
C LEU A 263 1.05 7.62 9.07
N GLU A 264 1.35 7.84 10.35
CA GLU A 264 0.63 8.80 11.20
C GLU A 264 0.98 10.29 10.89
N ILE A 265 2.04 10.53 10.12
CA ILE A 265 2.55 11.86 9.78
C ILE A 265 2.18 12.26 8.34
N LEU A 266 2.07 11.32 7.40
CA LEU A 266 1.66 11.61 6.02
C LEU A 266 0.33 12.41 5.90
N PRO A 267 -0.73 12.15 6.70
CA PRO A 267 -1.93 12.98 6.71
C PRO A 267 -1.69 14.45 7.11
N ALA A 268 -0.68 14.73 7.93
CA ALA A 268 -0.31 16.10 8.30
C ALA A 268 0.37 16.84 7.14
N LEU A 269 1.14 16.12 6.31
CA LEU A 269 1.74 16.68 5.09
C LEU A 269 0.66 16.89 4.02
N ALA A 270 -0.21 15.90 3.79
CA ALA A 270 -1.38 16.03 2.91
C ALA A 270 -2.24 17.26 3.26
N TYR A 271 -2.50 17.48 4.56
CA TYR A 271 -3.18 18.69 5.03
C TYR A 271 -2.45 19.97 4.64
N LEU A 272 -1.13 20.08 4.90
CA LEU A 272 -0.35 21.25 4.50
C LEU A 272 -0.40 21.45 2.97
N HIS A 273 -0.21 20.38 2.19
CA HIS A 273 -0.24 20.40 0.73
C HIS A 273 -1.59 20.90 0.21
N SER A 274 -2.70 20.45 0.79
CA SER A 274 -4.06 20.92 0.47
C SER A 274 -4.31 22.41 0.77
N THR A 275 -3.50 23.00 1.66
CA THR A 275 -3.52 24.44 1.98
C THR A 275 -2.48 25.26 1.19
N GLY A 276 -1.76 24.66 0.23
CA GLY A 276 -0.72 25.33 -0.56
C GLY A 276 0.62 25.49 0.17
N LEU A 277 0.83 24.75 1.27
CA LEU A 277 2.02 24.80 2.12
C LEU A 277 2.81 23.50 2.04
N VAL A 278 4.12 23.56 2.34
CA VAL A 278 5.02 22.39 2.43
C VAL A 278 5.94 22.50 3.66
N TYR A 279 6.40 21.36 4.18
CA TYR A 279 7.06 21.27 5.49
C TYR A 279 8.58 21.46 5.45
N ASN A 280 9.24 21.10 4.34
CA ASN A 280 10.67 21.31 3.98
C ASN A 280 11.75 20.67 4.88
N ASP A 281 11.47 20.37 6.15
CA ASP A 281 12.45 19.90 7.12
C ASP A 281 11.99 18.65 7.89
N LEU A 282 11.35 17.70 7.22
CA LEU A 282 11.00 16.41 7.84
C LEU A 282 12.28 15.59 8.07
N LYS A 283 12.47 15.18 9.33
CA LYS A 283 13.56 14.36 9.83
C LYS A 283 13.20 13.78 11.20
N PRO A 284 13.87 12.73 11.70
CA PRO A 284 13.55 12.10 12.99
C PRO A 284 13.56 13.07 14.20
N ASP A 285 14.36 14.12 14.13
CA ASP A 285 14.50 15.14 15.18
C ASP A 285 13.28 16.07 15.30
N ASN A 286 12.46 16.18 14.24
CA ASN A 286 11.30 17.08 14.17
C ASN A 286 9.94 16.37 14.37
N VAL A 287 9.95 15.05 14.59
CA VAL A 287 8.76 14.22 14.85
C VAL A 287 8.81 13.72 16.29
N MET A 288 7.79 14.05 17.09
CA MET A 288 7.67 13.64 18.49
C MET A 288 6.61 12.54 18.66
N VAL A 289 6.94 11.50 19.43
CA VAL A 289 6.03 10.45 19.90
C VAL A 289 5.62 10.76 21.34
N THR A 290 4.32 10.84 21.59
CA THR A 290 3.71 11.00 22.93
C THR A 290 3.00 9.70 23.37
N GLU A 291 2.27 9.74 24.49
CA GLU A 291 1.48 8.57 24.95
C GLU A 291 0.30 8.25 24.00
N ASP A 292 -0.33 9.27 23.41
CA ASP A 292 -1.55 9.12 22.59
C ASP A 292 -1.38 9.42 21.10
N ALA A 293 -0.35 10.16 20.69
CA ALA A 293 -0.22 10.67 19.31
C ALA A 293 1.23 10.95 18.86
N LEU A 294 1.44 11.07 17.54
CA LEU A 294 2.63 11.67 16.95
C LEU A 294 2.39 13.14 16.56
N LYS A 295 3.43 13.99 16.65
CA LYS A 295 3.36 15.42 16.29
C LYS A 295 4.61 15.91 15.56
N LEU A 296 4.41 16.69 14.50
CA LEU A 296 5.42 17.57 13.89
C LEU A 296 5.63 18.80 14.78
N ILE A 297 6.89 19.12 15.14
CA ILE A 297 7.21 20.16 16.14
C ILE A 297 8.05 21.34 15.67
N ASP A 298 8.50 21.39 14.41
CA ASP A 298 9.28 22.53 13.90
C ASP A 298 8.71 23.09 12.58
N LEU A 299 7.75 24.00 12.72
CA LEU A 299 7.15 24.74 11.61
C LEU A 299 8.04 25.87 11.08
N GLY A 300 9.28 26.04 11.58
CA GLY A 300 10.17 27.14 11.22
C GLY A 300 10.69 27.13 9.77
N ALA A 301 10.50 26.02 9.05
CA ALA A 301 10.84 25.85 7.64
C ALA A 301 9.61 25.78 6.71
N VAL A 302 8.39 25.86 7.24
CA VAL A 302 7.16 25.81 6.44
C VAL A 302 7.07 27.04 5.55
N ALA A 303 6.79 26.82 4.26
CA ALA A 303 6.68 27.86 3.25
C ALA A 303 5.55 27.53 2.27
N GLY A 304 5.20 28.49 1.42
CA GLY A 304 4.31 28.26 0.28
C GLY A 304 4.97 27.35 -0.77
N ILE A 305 4.14 26.63 -1.53
CA ILE A 305 4.59 25.93 -2.74
C ILE A 305 5.14 26.94 -3.75
N GLU A 306 6.28 26.62 -4.36
CA GLU A 306 7.05 27.47 -5.29
C GLU A 306 7.52 28.83 -4.72
N ASP A 307 7.60 28.98 -3.39
CA ASP A 307 8.19 30.16 -2.74
C ASP A 307 9.72 30.19 -2.86
N TYR A 308 10.26 31.11 -3.67
CA TYR A 308 11.69 31.32 -3.88
C TYR A 308 12.38 32.17 -2.79
N GLY A 309 11.76 32.34 -1.63
CA GLY A 309 12.31 33.04 -0.47
C GLY A 309 13.47 32.31 0.24
N TYR A 310 13.50 32.37 1.58
CA TYR A 310 14.55 31.71 2.35
C TYR A 310 14.32 30.20 2.42
N LEU A 311 14.97 29.44 1.53
CA LEU A 311 14.91 27.97 1.48
C LEU A 311 15.57 27.32 2.72
N TYR A 312 14.79 27.04 3.75
CA TYR A 312 15.21 26.28 4.94
C TYR A 312 15.13 24.76 4.71
N GLY A 313 15.93 24.00 5.45
CA GLY A 313 15.94 22.53 5.44
C GLY A 313 17.28 21.95 5.90
N THR A 314 17.30 20.67 6.28
CA THR A 314 18.50 19.98 6.77
C THR A 314 19.26 19.27 5.63
N PRO A 315 20.54 19.62 5.36
CA PRO A 315 21.35 18.94 4.35
C PRO A 315 21.49 17.43 4.62
N GLY A 316 21.24 16.61 3.59
CA GLY A 316 21.15 15.15 3.68
C GLY A 316 19.73 14.61 3.92
N PHE A 317 18.75 15.49 4.18
CA PHE A 317 17.30 15.21 4.12
C PHE A 317 16.60 16.03 3.02
N GLN A 318 16.96 17.30 2.86
CA GLN A 318 16.41 18.23 1.87
C GLN A 318 16.63 17.74 0.43
N ALA A 319 15.64 17.96 -0.44
CA ALA A 319 15.66 17.53 -1.85
C ALA A 319 16.69 18.31 -2.71
N PRO A 320 17.37 17.65 -3.67
CA PRO A 320 18.47 18.26 -4.44
C PRO A 320 18.03 19.36 -5.42
N GLU A 321 16.78 19.35 -5.86
CA GLU A 321 16.22 20.29 -6.84
C GLU A 321 15.63 21.56 -6.23
N ILE A 322 15.45 21.65 -4.91
CA ILE A 322 14.71 22.72 -4.23
C ILE A 322 15.23 24.13 -4.55
N VAL A 323 16.53 24.27 -4.84
CA VAL A 323 17.17 25.53 -5.26
C VAL A 323 16.85 25.96 -6.70
N LYS A 324 16.10 25.14 -7.45
CA LYS A 324 15.64 25.40 -8.82
C LYS A 324 14.12 25.51 -8.91
N THR A 325 13.39 24.71 -8.12
CA THR A 325 11.92 24.60 -8.14
C THR A 325 11.25 25.44 -7.05
N GLY A 326 12.00 25.88 -6.05
CA GLY A 326 11.42 26.23 -4.76
C GLY A 326 10.85 24.98 -4.03
N PRO A 327 10.18 25.20 -2.89
CA PRO A 327 9.48 24.17 -2.13
C PRO A 327 8.33 23.53 -2.92
N THR A 328 8.23 22.20 -2.92
CA THR A 328 7.17 21.45 -3.63
C THR A 328 6.71 20.20 -2.89
N VAL A 329 5.53 19.67 -3.21
CA VAL A 329 5.04 18.37 -2.71
C VAL A 329 6.09 17.27 -2.94
N ALA A 330 6.67 17.20 -4.13
CA ALA A 330 7.72 16.25 -4.48
C ALA A 330 9.00 16.41 -3.60
N SER A 331 9.30 17.63 -3.15
CA SER A 331 10.43 17.86 -2.22
C SER A 331 10.13 17.39 -0.79
N ASP A 332 8.88 17.51 -0.32
CA ASP A 332 8.45 16.91 0.96
C ASP A 332 8.49 15.38 0.88
N ILE A 333 7.98 14.76 -0.20
CA ILE A 333 8.05 13.31 -0.45
C ILE A 333 9.50 12.79 -0.38
N TYR A 334 10.46 13.54 -0.91
CA TYR A 334 11.89 13.24 -0.75
C TYR A 334 12.30 13.21 0.73
N THR A 335 11.93 14.23 1.52
CA THR A 335 12.23 14.24 2.97
C THR A 335 11.57 13.08 3.74
N VAL A 336 10.41 12.57 3.30
CA VAL A 336 9.79 11.35 3.85
C VAL A 336 10.66 10.12 3.57
N GLY A 337 11.07 9.91 2.31
CA GLY A 337 11.95 8.80 1.92
C GLY A 337 13.30 8.84 2.65
N ARG A 338 13.89 10.04 2.79
CA ARG A 338 15.12 10.25 3.58
C ARG A 338 14.92 9.98 5.07
N THR A 339 13.76 10.33 5.62
CA THR A 339 13.41 10.05 7.03
C THR A 339 13.28 8.56 7.28
N LEU A 340 12.54 7.82 6.44
CA LEU A 340 12.44 6.35 6.52
C LEU A 340 13.83 5.70 6.44
N ALA A 341 14.66 6.08 5.45
CA ALA A 341 16.00 5.52 5.28
C ALA A 341 16.92 5.76 6.50
N VAL A 342 16.84 6.93 7.15
CA VAL A 342 17.65 7.22 8.35
C VAL A 342 17.14 6.48 9.60
N LEU A 343 15.85 6.16 9.67
CA LEU A 343 15.27 5.35 10.75
C LEU A 343 15.67 3.87 10.65
N THR A 344 15.68 3.30 9.44
CA THR A 344 15.88 1.85 9.22
C THR A 344 17.30 1.43 8.81
N LEU A 345 18.14 2.32 8.28
CA LEU A 345 19.46 1.97 7.72
C LEU A 345 20.63 2.62 8.48
N ASP A 346 21.83 2.01 8.40
CA ASP A 346 23.07 2.69 8.79
C ASP A 346 23.58 3.64 7.72
N MET A 347 22.77 4.67 7.43
CA MET A 347 23.03 5.69 6.42
C MET A 347 24.43 6.31 6.60
N PRO A 348 25.30 6.26 5.56
CA PRO A 348 26.65 6.80 5.63
C PRO A 348 26.62 8.33 5.80
N SER A 349 27.61 8.88 6.51
CA SER A 349 27.64 10.31 6.85
C SER A 349 29.05 10.88 6.88
N ASP A 350 29.24 12.07 6.32
CA ASP A 350 30.45 12.88 6.48
C ASP A 350 30.18 14.08 7.39
N LYS A 351 31.03 14.28 8.41
CA LYS A 351 31.00 15.43 9.34
C LYS A 351 29.62 15.71 9.99
N GLY A 352 28.75 14.70 10.10
CA GLY A 352 27.40 14.80 10.66
C GLY A 352 26.27 15.06 9.65
N ARG A 353 26.57 15.22 8.35
CA ARG A 353 25.58 15.17 7.26
C ARG A 353 25.49 13.74 6.70
N TYR A 354 24.29 13.21 6.51
CA TYR A 354 24.08 11.98 5.74
C TYR A 354 24.40 12.22 4.25
N LEU A 355 25.06 11.25 3.62
CA LEU A 355 25.33 11.29 2.19
C LEU A 355 24.05 11.09 1.38
N ASP A 356 23.99 11.67 0.20
CA ASP A 356 22.81 11.67 -0.67
C ASP A 356 22.64 10.31 -1.37
N GLY A 357 21.41 9.95 -1.76
CA GLY A 357 21.07 8.63 -2.30
C GLY A 357 20.89 7.54 -1.24
N ILE A 358 20.40 6.37 -1.66
CA ILE A 358 20.14 5.20 -0.80
C ILE A 358 21.31 4.19 -0.97
N PRO A 359 21.80 3.52 0.09
CA PRO A 359 22.79 2.45 -0.03
C PRO A 359 22.29 1.30 -0.91
N SER A 360 23.19 0.60 -1.60
CA SER A 360 22.81 -0.56 -2.41
C SER A 360 22.48 -1.78 -1.53
N PRO A 361 21.76 -2.80 -2.03
CA PRO A 361 21.41 -4.00 -1.24
C PRO A 361 22.63 -4.77 -0.70
N GLU A 362 23.78 -4.69 -1.35
CA GLU A 362 25.05 -5.28 -0.88
C GLU A 362 25.66 -4.48 0.29
N GLN A 363 25.34 -3.19 0.39
CA GLN A 363 25.76 -2.30 1.49
C GLN A 363 24.81 -2.36 2.68
N ALA A 364 23.52 -2.59 2.41
CA ALA A 364 22.46 -2.70 3.41
C ALA A 364 21.55 -3.90 3.10
N PRO A 365 21.87 -5.12 3.58
CA PRO A 365 21.12 -6.36 3.27
C PRO A 365 19.62 -6.33 3.56
N LEU A 366 19.16 -5.46 4.47
CA LEU A 366 17.75 -5.18 4.72
C LEU A 366 16.98 -4.76 3.44
N LEU A 367 17.67 -4.14 2.47
CA LEU A 367 17.11 -3.73 1.18
C LEU A 367 17.05 -4.87 0.15
N ALA A 368 17.78 -5.97 0.37
CA ALA A 368 17.58 -7.23 -0.35
C ALA A 368 16.45 -8.06 0.28
N GLU A 369 16.34 -8.06 1.61
CA GLU A 369 15.28 -8.73 2.36
C GLU A 369 13.90 -8.10 2.07
N TYR A 370 13.81 -6.77 2.08
CA TYR A 370 12.58 -6.00 1.83
C TYR A 370 12.72 -5.17 0.55
N GLU A 371 12.89 -5.82 -0.60
CA GLU A 371 13.05 -5.17 -1.92
C GLU A 371 11.91 -4.18 -2.23
N PHE A 372 10.66 -4.49 -1.86
CA PHE A 372 9.51 -3.61 -2.06
C PHE A 372 9.61 -2.32 -1.21
N PHE A 373 10.20 -2.38 -0.01
CA PHE A 373 10.58 -1.20 0.77
C PHE A 373 11.75 -0.44 0.13
N HIS A 374 12.76 -1.15 -0.41
CA HIS A 374 13.85 -0.53 -1.16
C HIS A 374 13.35 0.26 -2.39
N ARG A 375 12.46 -0.34 -3.19
CA ARG A 375 11.80 0.31 -4.33
C ARG A 375 11.02 1.56 -3.91
N LEU A 376 10.31 1.50 -2.77
CA LEU A 376 9.63 2.68 -2.20
C LEU A 376 10.61 3.78 -1.78
N LEU A 377 11.74 3.44 -1.15
CA LEU A 377 12.79 4.42 -0.83
C LEU A 377 13.39 5.05 -2.08
N LEU A 378 13.63 4.27 -3.14
CA LEU A 378 14.12 4.76 -4.42
C LEU A 378 13.12 5.71 -5.07
N ARG A 379 11.84 5.32 -5.23
CA ARG A 379 10.82 6.23 -5.81
C ARG A 379 10.64 7.50 -4.98
N ALA A 380 10.62 7.40 -3.65
CA ALA A 380 10.51 8.57 -2.80
C ALA A 380 11.71 9.53 -2.96
N THR A 381 12.92 9.00 -3.24
CA THR A 381 14.16 9.79 -3.26
C THR A 381 14.81 9.94 -4.65
N ASP A 382 14.04 9.74 -5.73
CA ASP A 382 14.51 9.91 -7.10
C ASP A 382 15.04 11.35 -7.32
N PRO A 383 16.22 11.56 -7.95
CA PRO A 383 16.72 12.89 -8.30
C PRO A 383 15.79 13.74 -9.18
N ASP A 384 14.90 13.10 -9.95
CA ASP A 384 13.86 13.73 -10.75
C ASP A 384 12.55 13.84 -9.93
N PRO A 385 12.06 15.04 -9.60
CA PRO A 385 10.85 15.20 -8.79
C PRO A 385 9.60 14.63 -9.47
N SER A 386 9.57 14.52 -10.80
CA SER A 386 8.40 14.00 -11.54
C SER A 386 8.20 12.49 -11.40
N ARG A 387 9.22 11.75 -10.97
CA ARG A 387 9.18 10.29 -10.79
C ARG A 387 8.70 9.86 -9.40
N ARG A 388 8.71 10.78 -8.43
CA ARG A 388 8.32 10.54 -7.04
C ARG A 388 6.82 10.28 -6.91
N PHE A 389 6.35 9.96 -5.70
CA PHE A 389 4.92 9.86 -5.41
C PHE A 389 4.23 11.20 -5.68
N ALA A 390 3.09 11.19 -6.36
CA ALA A 390 2.41 12.41 -6.79
C ALA A 390 1.84 13.22 -5.60
N SER A 391 1.48 12.54 -4.51
CA SER A 391 0.99 13.16 -3.27
C SER A 391 1.38 12.34 -2.03
N ALA A 392 1.16 12.92 -0.85
CA ALA A 392 1.37 12.23 0.43
C ALA A 392 0.39 11.07 0.64
N GLU A 393 -0.82 11.14 0.07
CA GLU A 393 -1.83 10.08 0.08
C GLU A 393 -1.45 8.92 -0.84
N GLU A 394 -0.92 9.19 -2.05
CA GLU A 394 -0.40 8.14 -2.93
C GLU A 394 0.75 7.39 -2.24
N MET A 395 1.67 8.13 -1.61
CA MET A 395 2.74 7.54 -0.81
C MET A 395 2.19 6.75 0.38
N ALA A 396 1.18 7.24 1.09
CA ALA A 396 0.57 6.53 2.23
C ALA A 396 -0.11 5.21 1.81
N GLY A 397 -0.78 5.17 0.66
CA GLY A 397 -1.36 3.96 0.09
C GLY A 397 -0.29 2.91 -0.19
N GLN A 398 0.74 3.28 -0.96
CA GLN A 398 1.86 2.39 -1.30
C GLN A 398 2.65 1.94 -0.06
N LEU A 399 2.87 2.84 0.90
CA LEU A 399 3.56 2.57 2.16
C LEU A 399 2.75 1.64 3.09
N THR A 400 1.42 1.72 3.07
CA THR A 400 0.53 0.80 3.79
C THR A 400 0.55 -0.60 3.18
N ALA A 401 0.62 -0.72 1.84
CA ALA A 401 0.77 -2.01 1.18
C ALA A 401 2.16 -2.62 1.41
N VAL A 402 3.23 -1.81 1.36
CA VAL A 402 4.59 -2.22 1.79
C VAL A 402 4.61 -2.70 3.24
N LEU A 403 3.90 -2.05 4.17
CA LEU A 403 3.79 -2.51 5.57
C LEU A 403 3.17 -3.90 5.68
N ARG A 404 2.11 -4.19 4.91
CA ARG A 404 1.48 -5.53 4.85
C ARG A 404 2.47 -6.59 4.37
N GLU A 405 3.26 -6.29 3.35
CA GLU A 405 4.28 -7.23 2.83
C GLU A 405 5.45 -7.44 3.80
N VAL A 406 5.86 -6.43 4.59
CA VAL A 406 6.81 -6.59 5.70
C VAL A 406 6.24 -7.54 6.76
N LEU A 407 5.02 -7.26 7.24
CA LEU A 407 4.39 -8.05 8.31
C LEU A 407 4.11 -9.49 7.87
N ALA A 408 3.67 -9.70 6.63
CA ALA A 408 3.48 -11.04 6.06
C ALA A 408 4.80 -11.81 5.93
N GLN A 409 5.92 -11.13 5.64
CA GLN A 409 7.26 -11.73 5.65
C GLN A 409 7.72 -12.12 7.06
N GLN A 410 7.49 -11.27 8.05
CA GLN A 410 7.95 -11.46 9.43
C GLN A 410 7.12 -12.46 10.23
N THR A 411 5.79 -12.48 10.01
CA THR A 411 4.85 -13.30 10.79
C THR A 411 4.54 -14.65 10.14
N GLY A 412 4.56 -14.72 8.80
CA GLY A 412 4.04 -15.87 8.06
C GLY A 412 2.50 -15.96 8.02
N GLU A 413 1.81 -14.95 8.57
CA GLU A 413 0.35 -14.77 8.45
C GLU A 413 0.05 -13.82 7.28
N GLU A 414 -1.13 -13.93 6.67
CA GLU A 414 -1.55 -13.00 5.61
C GLU A 414 -1.98 -11.64 6.20
N HIS A 415 -1.67 -10.54 5.50
CA HIS A 415 -2.09 -9.18 5.86
C HIS A 415 -2.83 -8.52 4.68
N PRO A 416 -3.95 -9.10 4.22
CA PRO A 416 -4.61 -8.67 3.00
C PRO A 416 -5.21 -7.27 3.12
N GLY A 417 -5.46 -6.64 1.97
CA GLY A 417 -6.21 -5.39 1.94
C GLY A 417 -6.37 -4.81 0.54
N LEU A 418 -7.35 -3.92 0.41
CA LEU A 418 -7.69 -3.32 -0.88
C LEU A 418 -6.59 -2.36 -1.33
N SER A 419 -6.29 -2.40 -2.64
CA SER A 419 -5.57 -1.36 -3.35
C SER A 419 -6.43 -0.09 -3.47
N THR A 420 -5.78 1.07 -3.57
CA THR A 420 -6.42 2.35 -3.89
C THR A 420 -6.20 2.77 -5.34
N VAL A 421 -5.45 2.00 -6.14
CA VAL A 421 -5.13 2.31 -7.55
C VAL A 421 -5.42 1.18 -8.53
N PHE A 422 -5.63 -0.06 -8.05
CA PHE A 422 -6.05 -1.22 -8.84
C PHE A 422 -7.38 -1.81 -8.36
N SER A 423 -8.11 -2.45 -9.27
CA SER A 423 -9.21 -3.35 -8.94
C SER A 423 -8.70 -4.59 -8.19
N LYS A 424 -9.64 -5.40 -7.66
CA LYS A 424 -9.32 -6.80 -7.36
C LYS A 424 -8.97 -7.57 -8.65
N GLN A 425 -8.32 -8.72 -8.50
CA GLN A 425 -8.19 -9.72 -9.56
C GLN A 425 -9.60 -10.07 -10.11
N ARG A 426 -9.76 -10.12 -11.44
CA ARG A 426 -11.07 -10.15 -12.12
C ARG A 426 -11.63 -11.57 -12.27
N THR A 427 -10.76 -12.51 -12.63
CA THR A 427 -10.97 -13.96 -12.55
C THR A 427 -9.62 -14.62 -12.29
N THR A 428 -9.55 -15.94 -12.24
CA THR A 428 -8.30 -16.69 -12.11
C THR A 428 -7.75 -17.13 -13.46
N PHE A 429 -6.42 -17.19 -13.53
CA PHE A 429 -5.63 -17.93 -14.52
C PHE A 429 -4.79 -19.00 -13.78
N GLY A 430 -4.28 -20.01 -14.47
CA GLY A 430 -3.35 -20.98 -13.87
C GLY A 430 -3.98 -21.90 -12.83
N THR A 431 -5.32 -21.99 -12.75
CA THR A 431 -6.06 -22.74 -11.73
C THR A 431 -6.62 -24.09 -12.17
N ASP A 432 -6.59 -24.39 -13.47
CA ASP A 432 -7.42 -25.46 -14.06
C ASP A 432 -6.62 -26.34 -15.02
N GLU A 433 -5.68 -25.76 -15.77
CA GLU A 433 -4.86 -26.33 -16.85
C GLU A 433 -4.30 -27.73 -16.53
N ALA A 434 -3.60 -27.86 -15.39
CA ALA A 434 -3.03 -29.14 -14.95
C ALA A 434 -4.08 -30.23 -14.68
N VAL A 435 -5.27 -29.84 -14.22
CA VAL A 435 -6.39 -30.77 -13.93
C VAL A 435 -7.21 -31.04 -15.19
N GLU A 436 -7.30 -30.10 -16.12
CA GLU A 436 -7.98 -30.27 -17.41
C GLU A 436 -7.30 -31.35 -18.27
N GLN A 437 -5.99 -31.56 -18.16
CA GLN A 437 -5.32 -32.73 -18.75
C GLN A 437 -6.04 -34.06 -18.44
N THR A 438 -6.67 -34.16 -17.27
CA THR A 438 -7.40 -35.38 -16.86
C THR A 438 -8.77 -35.53 -17.54
N ASP A 439 -9.31 -34.50 -18.19
CA ASP A 439 -10.55 -34.59 -18.97
C ASP A 439 -10.37 -35.42 -20.25
N VAL A 440 -9.13 -35.73 -20.67
CA VAL A 440 -8.85 -36.74 -21.70
C VAL A 440 -9.45 -38.10 -21.35
N TYR A 441 -9.64 -38.42 -20.06
CA TYR A 441 -10.35 -39.63 -19.62
C TYR A 441 -11.87 -39.57 -19.86
N VAL A 442 -12.43 -38.38 -20.11
CA VAL A 442 -13.86 -38.11 -20.32
C VAL A 442 -14.19 -37.98 -21.81
N ASP A 443 -13.45 -37.15 -22.56
CA ASP A 443 -13.74 -36.85 -23.97
C ASP A 443 -12.72 -37.40 -24.98
N GLY A 444 -11.47 -37.61 -24.57
CA GLY A 444 -10.39 -38.11 -25.42
C GLY A 444 -9.60 -37.00 -26.13
N VAL A 445 -9.77 -35.75 -25.71
CA VAL A 445 -9.06 -34.58 -26.24
C VAL A 445 -7.87 -34.24 -25.33
N GLU A 446 -6.68 -34.34 -25.90
CA GLU A 446 -5.44 -33.85 -25.27
C GLU A 446 -5.48 -32.32 -25.17
N ARG A 447 -4.92 -31.79 -24.07
CA ARG A 447 -4.95 -30.36 -23.71
C ARG A 447 -3.56 -29.94 -23.24
N ASP A 448 -3.23 -28.66 -23.44
CA ASP A 448 -1.96 -28.08 -23.00
C ASP A 448 -1.99 -27.78 -21.49
N GLU A 449 -0.81 -27.75 -20.87
CA GLU A 449 -0.54 -27.29 -19.49
C GLU A 449 0.05 -25.88 -19.44
N ASN A 450 0.42 -25.31 -20.59
CA ASN A 450 0.88 -23.93 -20.72
C ASN A 450 -0.22 -22.92 -20.35
N LEU A 451 0.19 -21.75 -19.85
CA LEU A 451 -0.73 -20.65 -19.59
C LEU A 451 -1.17 -20.00 -20.90
N ASP A 452 -2.45 -19.67 -21.01
CA ASP A 452 -2.98 -18.80 -22.07
C ASP A 452 -2.75 -17.31 -21.71
N PRO A 453 -2.00 -16.53 -22.53
CA PRO A 453 -1.80 -15.10 -22.29
C PRO A 453 -3.10 -14.29 -22.26
N GLN A 454 -4.14 -14.68 -23.01
CA GLN A 454 -5.42 -13.96 -23.00
C GLN A 454 -6.15 -14.16 -21.67
N SER A 455 -6.19 -15.38 -21.15
CA SER A 455 -6.71 -15.70 -19.83
C SER A 455 -5.94 -15.00 -18.70
N VAL A 456 -4.61 -14.89 -18.80
CA VAL A 456 -3.81 -14.07 -17.87
C VAL A 456 -4.24 -12.60 -17.92
N ALA A 457 -4.32 -11.99 -19.11
CA ALA A 457 -4.70 -10.59 -19.28
C ALA A 457 -6.13 -10.29 -18.79
N GLN A 458 -7.09 -11.19 -19.04
CA GLN A 458 -8.47 -11.10 -18.56
C GLN A 458 -8.58 -11.29 -17.04
N ALA A 459 -7.71 -12.12 -16.44
CA ALA A 459 -7.68 -12.37 -15.00
C ALA A 459 -7.05 -11.22 -14.19
N LEU A 460 -5.99 -10.59 -14.72
CA LEU A 460 -5.27 -9.51 -14.05
C LEU A 460 -6.18 -8.32 -13.70
N ALA A 461 -5.79 -7.59 -12.65
CA ALA A 461 -6.48 -6.38 -12.20
C ALA A 461 -6.39 -5.25 -13.25
N VAL A 462 -7.24 -4.24 -13.12
CA VAL A 462 -7.21 -3.03 -13.96
C VAL A 462 -7.03 -1.78 -13.10
N PRO A 463 -6.35 -0.73 -13.58
CA PRO A 463 -6.27 0.56 -12.91
C PRO A 463 -7.65 1.10 -12.57
N LEU A 464 -7.78 1.73 -11.41
CA LEU A 464 -9.00 2.44 -11.04
C LEU A 464 -9.09 3.77 -11.79
N ILE A 465 -10.30 4.06 -12.27
CA ILE A 465 -10.72 5.33 -12.87
C ILE A 465 -10.48 6.45 -11.85
N ASP A 466 -9.98 7.60 -12.29
CA ASP A 466 -9.86 8.76 -11.42
C ASP A 466 -11.25 9.31 -11.05
N PRO A 467 -11.64 9.37 -9.76
CA PRO A 467 -12.96 9.86 -9.36
C PRO A 467 -13.15 11.37 -9.57
N THR A 468 -12.10 12.10 -9.97
CA THR A 468 -12.16 13.53 -10.33
C THR A 468 -12.33 13.76 -11.83
N ASP A 469 -12.21 12.74 -12.69
CA ASP A 469 -12.41 12.89 -14.14
C ASP A 469 -13.88 13.18 -14.49
N PRO A 470 -14.18 14.11 -15.42
CA PRO A 470 -15.55 14.42 -15.83
C PRO A 470 -16.36 13.21 -16.34
N ASN A 471 -15.70 12.19 -16.88
CA ASN A 471 -16.33 10.97 -17.40
C ASN A 471 -16.46 9.85 -16.37
N ALA A 472 -15.92 10.01 -15.16
CA ALA A 472 -15.98 8.97 -14.13
C ALA A 472 -17.41 8.43 -13.86
N PRO A 473 -18.49 9.23 -13.88
CA PRO A 473 -19.86 8.72 -13.76
C PRO A 473 -20.33 7.85 -14.95
N LEU A 474 -19.90 8.17 -16.17
CA LEU A 474 -20.21 7.41 -17.38
C LEU A 474 -19.44 6.09 -17.38
N LEU A 475 -18.14 6.14 -17.07
CA LEU A 475 -17.29 4.96 -16.99
C LEU A 475 -17.73 4.03 -15.86
N ALA A 476 -18.11 4.57 -14.69
CA ALA A 476 -18.67 3.81 -13.58
C ALA A 476 -19.97 3.06 -13.95
N ALA A 477 -20.83 3.64 -14.79
CA ALA A 477 -22.01 2.96 -15.30
C ALA A 477 -21.67 1.79 -16.25
N ALA A 478 -20.56 1.88 -16.98
CA ALA A 478 -20.09 0.84 -17.90
C ALA A 478 -19.24 -0.27 -17.25
N VAL A 479 -18.90 -0.18 -15.94
CA VAL A 479 -18.07 -1.19 -15.22
C VAL A 479 -18.66 -2.61 -15.27
N HIS A 480 -19.97 -2.74 -15.44
CA HIS A 480 -20.67 -4.03 -15.53
C HIS A 480 -21.17 -4.38 -16.93
N SER A 481 -20.80 -3.61 -17.96
CA SER A 481 -21.13 -3.86 -19.35
C SER A 481 -20.14 -4.84 -20.00
N GLU A 482 -20.62 -5.58 -21.01
CA GLU A 482 -19.71 -6.38 -21.87
C GLU A 482 -18.81 -5.45 -22.69
N PRO A 483 -17.56 -5.84 -23.05
CA PRO A 483 -16.62 -4.94 -23.72
C PRO A 483 -17.16 -4.26 -24.98
N GLN A 484 -17.94 -4.96 -25.81
CA GLN A 484 -18.58 -4.38 -27.00
C GLN A 484 -19.61 -3.29 -26.63
N GLN A 485 -20.40 -3.51 -25.59
CA GLN A 485 -21.39 -2.53 -25.09
C GLN A 485 -20.69 -1.29 -24.51
N THR A 486 -19.52 -1.46 -23.89
CA THR A 486 -18.65 -0.37 -23.44
C THR A 486 -18.12 0.44 -24.62
N LEU A 487 -17.61 -0.21 -25.68
CA LEU A 487 -17.15 0.46 -26.90
C LEU A 487 -18.27 1.24 -27.61
N ASP A 488 -19.46 0.65 -27.75
CA ASP A 488 -20.62 1.35 -28.32
C ASP A 488 -21.06 2.54 -27.45
N SER A 489 -20.97 2.43 -26.12
CA SER A 489 -21.27 3.53 -25.20
C SER A 489 -20.26 4.68 -25.31
N ILE A 490 -18.95 4.38 -25.41
CA ILE A 490 -17.88 5.37 -25.61
C ILE A 490 -18.04 6.05 -26.97
N ARG A 491 -18.30 5.28 -28.05
CA ARG A 491 -18.60 5.82 -29.38
C ARG A 491 -19.80 6.77 -29.35
N HIS A 492 -20.89 6.37 -28.70
CA HIS A 492 -22.09 7.20 -28.59
C HIS A 492 -21.86 8.47 -27.76
N ALA A 493 -20.99 8.44 -26.75
CA ALA A 493 -20.60 9.62 -25.97
C ALA A 493 -19.80 10.63 -26.81
N ARG A 494 -18.85 10.17 -27.64
CA ARG A 494 -18.12 10.99 -28.61
C ARG A 494 -19.06 11.56 -29.68
N GLU A 495 -19.86 10.71 -30.34
CA GLU A 495 -20.77 11.10 -31.44
C GLU A 495 -21.82 12.15 -31.03
N ASN A 496 -22.37 12.06 -29.81
CA ASN A 496 -23.34 13.03 -29.29
C ASN A 496 -22.69 14.37 -28.86
N GLY A 497 -21.36 14.45 -28.83
CA GLY A 497 -20.63 15.72 -28.72
C GLY A 497 -20.67 16.38 -27.35
N ILE A 498 -20.38 15.64 -26.26
CA ILE A 498 -20.03 16.25 -24.97
C ILE A 498 -18.81 17.19 -25.15
N GLU A 499 -17.88 16.81 -26.04
CA GLU A 499 -16.78 17.63 -26.57
C GLU A 499 -17.20 19.03 -27.07
N ARG A 500 -18.45 19.23 -27.51
CA ARG A 500 -18.94 20.54 -28.00
C ARG A 500 -19.42 21.48 -26.90
N VAL A 501 -19.52 21.01 -25.66
CA VAL A 501 -19.94 21.82 -24.51
C VAL A 501 -18.73 22.42 -23.78
N VAL A 502 -17.57 21.77 -23.87
CA VAL A 502 -16.28 22.20 -23.29
C VAL A 502 -15.28 22.46 -24.43
N GLY A 503 -15.38 23.62 -25.07
CA GLY A 503 -14.72 23.88 -26.34
C GLY A 503 -13.18 23.94 -26.29
N ASP A 504 -12.54 23.24 -27.23
CA ASP A 504 -11.14 23.35 -27.71
C ASP A 504 -9.97 23.32 -26.68
N LEU A 505 -10.22 23.13 -25.38
CA LEU A 505 -9.19 23.36 -24.35
C LEU A 505 -8.99 22.28 -23.28
N ASP A 506 -9.78 21.20 -23.25
CA ASP A 506 -9.64 20.17 -22.20
C ASP A 506 -9.15 18.80 -22.71
N VAL A 507 -7.82 18.62 -22.66
CA VAL A 507 -7.13 17.38 -23.03
C VAL A 507 -7.32 16.29 -21.96
N SER A 508 -7.85 16.59 -20.75
CA SER A 508 -8.24 15.53 -19.79
C SER A 508 -9.43 14.73 -20.33
N PHE A 509 -10.39 15.39 -20.99
CA PHE A 509 -11.68 14.79 -21.34
C PHE A 509 -11.58 13.52 -22.20
N SER A 510 -10.52 13.37 -23.00
CA SER A 510 -10.30 12.18 -23.85
C SER A 510 -9.58 11.03 -23.13
N ARG A 511 -8.87 11.28 -22.03
CA ARG A 511 -7.87 10.33 -21.48
C ARG A 511 -8.50 9.10 -20.86
N GLU A 512 -9.33 9.25 -19.84
CA GLU A 512 -9.97 8.10 -19.18
C GLU A 512 -10.93 7.35 -20.12
N LEU A 513 -11.59 8.05 -21.07
CA LEU A 513 -12.37 7.42 -22.14
C LEU A 513 -11.50 6.53 -23.05
N THR A 514 -10.33 7.01 -23.45
CA THR A 514 -9.42 6.26 -24.34
C THR A 514 -8.73 5.10 -23.59
N LEU A 515 -8.40 5.26 -22.30
CA LEU A 515 -7.94 4.16 -21.45
C LEU A 515 -9.02 3.07 -21.27
N ALA A 516 -10.29 3.46 -21.14
CA ALA A 516 -11.41 2.52 -21.09
C ALA A 516 -11.66 1.80 -22.43
N GLU A 517 -11.47 2.50 -23.56
CA GLU A 517 -11.52 1.94 -24.91
C GLU A 517 -10.39 0.92 -25.13
N ILE A 518 -9.15 1.27 -24.81
CA ILE A 518 -7.97 0.38 -24.82
C ILE A 518 -8.26 -0.88 -23.98
N LYS A 519 -8.75 -0.73 -22.74
CA LYS A 519 -9.14 -1.87 -21.89
C LYS A 519 -10.19 -2.76 -22.57
N ALA A 520 -11.19 -2.19 -23.23
CA ALA A 520 -12.25 -2.96 -23.87
C ALA A 520 -11.77 -3.73 -25.11
N HIS A 521 -10.83 -3.17 -25.89
CA HIS A 521 -10.14 -3.90 -26.97
C HIS A 521 -9.27 -5.04 -26.40
N LEU A 522 -8.50 -4.79 -25.33
CA LEU A 522 -7.69 -5.83 -24.66
C LEU A 522 -8.53 -6.99 -24.11
N ASP A 523 -9.68 -6.70 -23.48
CA ASP A 523 -10.59 -7.74 -22.99
C ASP A 523 -11.17 -8.60 -24.13
N LEU A 524 -11.28 -8.06 -25.35
CA LEU A 524 -11.68 -8.79 -26.57
C LEU A 524 -10.52 -9.52 -27.26
N GLY A 525 -9.28 -9.36 -26.79
CA GLY A 525 -8.07 -9.90 -27.44
C GLY A 525 -7.55 -9.06 -28.61
N ASP A 526 -8.09 -7.87 -28.84
CA ASP A 526 -7.67 -6.95 -29.91
C ASP A 526 -6.48 -6.09 -29.47
N ALA A 527 -5.34 -6.76 -29.30
CA ALA A 527 -4.08 -6.10 -28.96
C ALA A 527 -3.60 -5.12 -30.04
N ALA A 528 -4.00 -5.31 -31.30
CA ALA A 528 -3.60 -4.47 -32.42
C ALA A 528 -4.17 -3.05 -32.32
N THR A 529 -5.50 -2.91 -32.19
CA THR A 529 -6.12 -1.59 -32.02
C THR A 529 -5.84 -0.99 -30.63
N ALA A 530 -5.71 -1.81 -29.58
CA ALA A 530 -5.23 -1.34 -28.29
C ALA A 530 -3.83 -0.69 -28.39
N THR A 531 -2.90 -1.31 -29.12
CA THR A 531 -1.54 -0.79 -29.33
C THR A 531 -1.52 0.47 -30.22
N GLU A 532 -2.46 0.61 -31.15
CA GLU A 532 -2.60 1.83 -31.95
C GLU A 532 -3.02 3.02 -31.07
N LEU A 533 -4.11 2.86 -30.30
CA LEU A 533 -4.61 3.88 -29.35
C LEU A 533 -3.58 4.24 -28.27
N LEU A 534 -2.78 3.27 -27.80
CA LEU A 534 -1.74 3.51 -26.79
C LEU A 534 -0.65 4.47 -27.27
N ARG A 535 -0.29 4.49 -28.55
CA ARG A 535 0.75 5.40 -29.09
C ARG A 535 0.32 6.86 -29.02
N ASP A 536 -0.96 7.13 -29.26
CA ASP A 536 -1.52 8.48 -29.16
C ASP A 536 -1.54 8.93 -27.69
N VAL A 537 -1.91 8.04 -26.77
CA VAL A 537 -1.95 8.32 -25.32
C VAL A 537 -0.55 8.45 -24.70
N GLU A 538 0.46 7.69 -25.14
CA GLU A 538 1.85 7.84 -24.69
C GLU A 538 2.40 9.26 -24.94
N GLY A 539 2.04 9.89 -26.05
CA GLY A 539 2.44 11.27 -26.36
C GLY A 539 1.83 12.31 -25.43
N ASP A 540 0.58 12.11 -25.01
CA ASP A 540 -0.21 13.08 -24.25
C ASP A 540 -0.07 12.92 -22.72
N MET A 541 0.07 11.69 -22.23
CA MET A 541 0.13 11.37 -20.79
C MET A 541 1.55 11.17 -20.27
N GLY A 542 2.55 11.01 -21.14
CA GLY A 542 3.95 10.82 -20.76
C GLY A 542 4.17 9.54 -19.94
N GLY A 543 5.11 9.59 -18.99
CA GLY A 543 5.49 8.46 -18.13
C GLY A 543 4.46 8.09 -17.06
N ASN A 544 3.22 7.86 -17.46
CA ASN A 544 2.12 7.47 -16.58
C ASN A 544 2.00 5.94 -16.53
N TRP A 545 2.16 5.37 -15.33
CA TRP A 545 2.13 3.91 -15.10
C TRP A 545 0.84 3.22 -15.58
N ARG A 546 -0.30 3.93 -15.72
CA ARG A 546 -1.52 3.35 -16.32
C ARG A 546 -1.31 3.00 -17.80
N VAL A 547 -0.52 3.79 -18.52
CA VAL A 547 -0.20 3.56 -19.94
C VAL A 547 0.77 2.38 -20.06
N ASP A 548 1.80 2.32 -19.21
CA ASP A 548 2.68 1.13 -19.12
C ASP A 548 1.91 -0.15 -18.77
N TRP A 549 0.90 -0.08 -17.89
CA TRP A 549 0.07 -1.23 -17.56
C TRP A 549 -0.67 -1.80 -18.77
N TYR A 550 -1.36 -0.94 -19.52
CA TYR A 550 -2.10 -1.38 -20.71
C TYR A 550 -1.17 -1.74 -21.88
N ALA A 551 -0.01 -1.08 -22.00
CA ALA A 551 1.02 -1.49 -22.95
C ALA A 551 1.59 -2.88 -22.64
N GLY A 552 1.84 -3.18 -21.36
CA GLY A 552 2.27 -4.51 -20.91
C GLY A 552 1.22 -5.58 -21.20
N LEU A 553 -0.07 -5.28 -20.99
CA LEU A 553 -1.18 -6.18 -21.37
C LEU A 553 -1.30 -6.37 -22.89
N ALA A 554 -1.06 -5.33 -23.69
CA ALA A 554 -1.10 -5.42 -25.15
C ALA A 554 0.00 -6.34 -25.68
N THR A 555 1.25 -6.13 -25.24
CA THR A 555 2.39 -6.97 -25.67
C THR A 555 2.33 -8.38 -25.09
N LEU A 556 1.71 -8.58 -23.92
CA LEU A 556 1.44 -9.90 -23.36
C LEU A 556 0.51 -10.73 -24.26
N ILE A 557 -0.54 -10.11 -24.82
CA ILE A 557 -1.48 -10.76 -25.75
C ILE A 557 -0.86 -10.98 -27.14
N ASP A 558 -0.02 -10.04 -27.61
CA ASP A 558 0.71 -10.16 -28.89
C ASP A 558 1.88 -11.17 -28.83
N GLY A 559 2.25 -11.63 -27.63
CA GLY A 559 3.30 -12.63 -27.40
C GLY A 559 4.71 -12.07 -27.19
N ASP A 560 4.90 -10.75 -27.16
CA ASP A 560 6.17 -10.11 -26.78
C ASP A 560 6.28 -10.01 -25.25
N TYR A 561 6.64 -11.14 -24.64
CA TYR A 561 6.71 -11.29 -23.20
C TYR A 561 7.86 -10.51 -22.55
N GLU A 562 8.98 -10.29 -23.24
CA GLU A 562 10.10 -9.49 -22.70
C GLU A 562 9.72 -8.00 -22.62
N THR A 563 9.05 -7.44 -23.64
CA THR A 563 8.50 -6.08 -23.55
C THR A 563 7.38 -6.00 -22.51
N ALA A 564 6.50 -7.00 -22.42
CA ALA A 564 5.45 -7.04 -21.39
C ALA A 564 6.04 -7.01 -19.97
N PHE A 565 7.06 -7.82 -19.70
CA PHE A 565 7.76 -7.85 -18.40
C PHE A 565 8.40 -6.49 -18.10
N SER A 566 9.07 -5.87 -19.07
CA SER A 566 9.69 -4.55 -18.93
C SER A 566 8.68 -3.45 -18.57
N ARG A 567 7.50 -3.47 -19.20
CA ARG A 567 6.39 -2.56 -18.90
C ARG A 567 5.81 -2.80 -17.49
N PHE A 568 5.52 -4.04 -17.11
CA PHE A 568 5.02 -4.34 -15.77
C PHE A 568 6.06 -4.04 -14.65
N GLU A 569 7.35 -4.16 -14.94
CA GLU A 569 8.44 -3.79 -14.03
C GLU A 569 8.54 -2.26 -13.87
N SER A 570 8.26 -1.49 -14.93
CA SER A 570 8.09 -0.03 -14.86
C SER A 570 6.89 0.35 -13.98
N VAL A 571 5.77 -0.38 -14.09
CA VAL A 571 4.61 -0.21 -13.19
C VAL A 571 4.95 -0.58 -11.74
N LEU A 572 5.78 -1.60 -11.50
CA LEU A 572 6.24 -1.96 -10.15
C LEU A 572 7.23 -0.92 -9.57
N GLN A 573 8.02 -0.25 -10.40
CA GLN A 573 8.88 0.86 -9.98
C GLN A 573 8.05 2.09 -9.58
N ALA A 574 6.95 2.37 -10.30
CA ALA A 574 5.98 3.37 -9.91
C ALA A 574 5.21 2.97 -8.63
N MET A 575 4.63 1.77 -8.59
CA MET A 575 3.72 1.31 -7.54
C MET A 575 4.29 0.10 -6.78
N PRO A 576 5.31 0.31 -5.92
CA PRO A 576 6.07 -0.77 -5.28
C PRO A 576 5.29 -1.56 -4.23
N GLY A 577 4.16 -1.02 -3.74
CA GLY A 577 3.27 -1.70 -2.81
C GLY A 577 2.24 -2.61 -3.49
N GLU A 578 2.02 -2.48 -4.81
CA GLU A 578 0.91 -3.17 -5.46
C GLU A 578 1.20 -4.63 -5.80
N THR A 579 0.22 -5.50 -5.51
CA THR A 579 0.27 -6.93 -5.84
C THR A 579 -0.04 -7.22 -7.31
N ALA A 580 -0.78 -6.33 -7.99
CA ALA A 580 -1.14 -6.47 -9.40
C ALA A 580 0.08 -6.58 -10.36
N PRO A 581 1.08 -5.66 -10.36
CA PRO A 581 2.28 -5.82 -11.18
C PRO A 581 3.16 -6.99 -10.75
N LYS A 582 3.18 -7.35 -9.46
CA LYS A 582 3.90 -8.55 -8.99
C LYS A 582 3.29 -9.82 -9.61
N LEU A 583 1.96 -9.94 -9.62
CA LEU A 583 1.28 -11.07 -10.26
C LEU A 583 1.47 -11.10 -11.78
N ALA A 584 1.43 -9.93 -12.44
CA ALA A 584 1.68 -9.82 -13.88
C ALA A 584 3.12 -10.22 -14.26
N LEU A 585 4.12 -9.76 -13.51
CA LEU A 585 5.53 -10.14 -13.67
C LEU A 585 5.74 -11.65 -13.44
N ALA A 586 5.05 -12.24 -12.45
CA ALA A 586 5.13 -13.67 -12.17
C ALA A 586 4.60 -14.51 -13.35
N ALA A 587 3.41 -14.17 -13.85
CA ALA A 587 2.79 -14.86 -14.98
C ALA A 587 3.58 -14.67 -16.29
N THR A 588 4.10 -13.46 -16.54
CA THR A 588 4.91 -13.18 -17.74
C THR A 588 6.24 -13.93 -17.71
N ALA A 589 6.90 -14.02 -16.55
CA ALA A 589 8.12 -14.84 -16.41
C ALA A 589 7.85 -16.34 -16.58
N GLU A 590 6.68 -16.83 -16.17
CA GLU A 590 6.25 -18.22 -16.42
C GLU A 590 5.94 -18.47 -17.91
N LEU A 591 5.28 -17.52 -18.60
CA LEU A 591 5.03 -17.58 -20.04
C LEU A 591 6.32 -17.59 -20.87
N ILE A 592 7.33 -16.80 -20.50
CA ILE A 592 8.67 -16.83 -21.13
C ILE A 592 9.27 -18.23 -21.04
N LEU A 593 9.23 -18.87 -19.87
CA LEU A 593 9.77 -20.22 -19.65
C LEU A 593 9.03 -21.31 -20.43
N GLN A 594 7.72 -21.14 -20.65
CA GLN A 594 6.88 -22.08 -21.38
C GLN A 594 7.09 -21.99 -22.90
N HIS A 595 7.30 -20.78 -23.43
CA HIS A 595 7.30 -20.54 -24.89
C HIS A 595 8.69 -20.36 -25.51
N TRP A 596 9.68 -19.81 -24.78
CA TRP A 596 10.95 -19.35 -25.35
C TRP A 596 12.16 -20.02 -24.70
N GLU A 597 13.13 -20.49 -25.52
CA GLU A 597 14.46 -20.89 -25.06
C GLU A 597 15.31 -19.67 -24.67
N SER A 598 15.00 -19.04 -23.53
CA SER A 598 15.75 -17.88 -23.03
C SER A 598 17.19 -18.23 -22.65
N SER A 599 18.10 -17.26 -22.74
CA SER A 599 19.52 -17.44 -22.40
C SER A 599 19.80 -17.59 -20.90
N ASP A 600 18.87 -17.17 -20.03
CA ASP A 600 18.91 -17.47 -18.59
C ASP A 600 17.54 -17.95 -18.06
N PRO A 601 17.21 -19.25 -18.22
CA PRO A 601 15.99 -19.85 -17.65
C PRO A 601 16.00 -19.98 -16.11
N HIS A 602 17.07 -19.58 -15.43
CA HIS A 602 17.14 -19.56 -13.96
C HIS A 602 16.70 -18.19 -13.41
N GLN A 603 17.07 -17.10 -14.09
CA GLN A 603 16.57 -15.75 -13.80
C GLN A 603 15.04 -15.68 -13.86
N TRP A 604 14.42 -16.18 -14.93
CA TRP A 604 12.95 -16.15 -15.07
C TRP A 604 12.22 -17.00 -14.03
N ARG A 605 12.72 -18.23 -13.72
CA ARG A 605 12.19 -19.05 -12.61
C ARG A 605 12.28 -18.32 -11.27
N THR A 606 13.40 -17.61 -11.05
CA THR A 606 13.61 -16.81 -9.84
C THR A 606 12.59 -15.66 -9.75
N PHE A 607 12.29 -14.96 -10.85
CA PHE A 607 11.25 -13.93 -10.86
C PHE A 607 9.84 -14.50 -10.63
N ALA A 608 9.49 -15.59 -11.32
CA ALA A 608 8.19 -16.24 -11.20
C ALA A 608 7.93 -16.73 -9.76
N GLU A 609 8.83 -17.53 -9.19
CA GLU A 609 8.68 -18.05 -7.81
C GLU A 609 8.62 -16.90 -6.80
N LYS A 610 9.53 -15.91 -6.90
CA LYS A 610 9.61 -14.75 -6.00
C LYS A 610 8.31 -13.97 -5.97
N TYR A 611 7.79 -13.56 -7.13
CA TYR A 611 6.61 -12.70 -7.18
C TYR A 611 5.32 -13.45 -6.86
N TYR A 612 5.15 -14.70 -7.30
CA TYR A 612 4.04 -15.54 -6.83
C TYR A 612 4.08 -15.74 -5.31
N ARG A 613 5.27 -16.00 -4.72
CA ARG A 613 5.45 -16.14 -3.27
C ARG A 613 5.09 -14.87 -2.51
N THR A 614 5.51 -13.70 -2.99
CA THR A 614 5.19 -12.41 -2.34
C THR A 614 3.69 -12.10 -2.39
N VAL A 615 3.02 -12.33 -3.52
CA VAL A 615 1.56 -12.13 -3.64
C VAL A 615 0.82 -13.12 -2.74
N TRP A 616 1.14 -14.42 -2.85
CA TRP A 616 0.43 -15.48 -2.11
C TRP A 616 0.53 -15.31 -0.59
N ARG A 617 1.73 -15.03 -0.07
CA ARG A 617 1.97 -14.81 1.36
C ARG A 617 1.20 -13.60 1.93
N THR A 618 0.84 -12.64 1.09
CA THR A 618 0.24 -11.37 1.54
C THR A 618 -1.29 -11.41 1.52
N ASP A 619 -1.90 -12.14 0.58
CA ASP A 619 -3.36 -12.27 0.43
C ASP A 619 -3.74 -13.64 -0.16
N HIS A 620 -4.29 -14.55 0.66
CA HIS A 620 -4.67 -15.90 0.23
C HIS A 620 -5.95 -15.93 -0.64
N SER A 621 -6.58 -14.79 -0.96
CA SER A 621 -7.64 -14.72 -1.96
C SER A 621 -7.11 -14.63 -3.41
N MET A 622 -5.83 -14.33 -3.59
CA MET A 622 -5.14 -14.25 -4.89
C MET A 622 -4.75 -15.65 -5.41
N VAL A 623 -5.73 -16.53 -5.60
CA VAL A 623 -5.55 -17.99 -5.81
C VAL A 623 -4.59 -18.33 -6.97
N SER A 624 -4.54 -17.54 -8.05
CA SER A 624 -3.58 -17.77 -9.14
C SER A 624 -2.12 -17.76 -8.67
N ALA A 625 -1.81 -17.01 -7.62
CA ALA A 625 -0.48 -17.01 -7.01
C ALA A 625 -0.16 -18.31 -6.25
N ALA A 626 -1.15 -19.00 -5.66
CA ALA A 626 -0.94 -20.31 -5.03
C ALA A 626 -0.55 -21.37 -6.05
N PHE A 627 -1.28 -21.43 -7.18
CA PHE A 627 -1.05 -22.44 -8.22
C PHE A 627 0.23 -22.14 -9.01
N GLY A 628 0.51 -20.87 -9.32
CA GLY A 628 1.78 -20.44 -9.89
C GLY A 628 2.97 -20.77 -8.99
N LEU A 629 2.88 -20.43 -7.69
CA LEU A 629 3.89 -20.81 -6.70
C LEU A 629 4.07 -22.33 -6.63
N ALA A 630 2.98 -23.11 -6.66
CA ALA A 630 3.04 -24.56 -6.63
C ALA A 630 3.76 -25.15 -7.86
N ARG A 631 3.48 -24.67 -9.09
CA ARG A 631 4.21 -25.08 -10.30
C ARG A 631 5.70 -24.76 -10.18
N GLN A 632 6.06 -23.51 -9.84
CA GLN A 632 7.45 -23.08 -9.72
C GLN A 632 8.20 -23.83 -8.60
N LEU A 633 7.52 -24.23 -7.53
CA LEU A 633 8.11 -25.09 -6.48
C LEU A 633 8.27 -26.54 -6.92
N THR A 634 7.32 -27.11 -7.67
CA THR A 634 7.45 -28.46 -8.26
C THR A 634 8.63 -28.52 -9.23
N GLU A 635 8.79 -27.53 -10.11
CA GLU A 635 9.96 -27.36 -11.01
C GLU A 635 11.30 -27.29 -10.25
N ARG A 636 11.29 -26.75 -9.04
CA ARG A 636 12.46 -26.68 -8.14
C ARG A 636 12.73 -27.99 -7.37
N GLY A 637 11.84 -28.98 -7.48
CA GLY A 637 11.87 -30.21 -6.67
C GLY A 637 11.32 -30.06 -5.25
N ASP A 638 10.72 -28.92 -4.91
CA ASP A 638 10.13 -28.61 -3.61
C ASP A 638 8.63 -28.97 -3.56
N LEU A 639 8.35 -30.25 -3.82
CA LEU A 639 6.99 -30.80 -3.79
C LEU A 639 6.25 -30.57 -2.44
N PRO A 640 6.89 -30.69 -1.25
CA PRO A 640 6.22 -30.35 0.01
C PRO A 640 5.81 -28.87 0.10
N GLY A 641 6.65 -27.95 -0.39
CA GLY A 641 6.30 -26.53 -0.49
C GLY A 641 5.15 -26.27 -1.46
N ALA A 642 5.15 -26.93 -2.62
CA ALA A 642 4.08 -26.82 -3.61
C ALA A 642 2.72 -27.30 -3.06
N ILE A 643 2.70 -28.46 -2.39
CA ILE A 643 1.50 -29.00 -1.75
C ILE A 643 1.03 -28.06 -0.63
N THR A 644 1.95 -27.52 0.18
CA THR A 644 1.62 -26.57 1.27
C THR A 644 0.93 -25.31 0.72
N ALA A 645 1.40 -24.76 -0.40
CA ALA A 645 0.77 -23.59 -1.03
C ALA A 645 -0.67 -23.89 -1.51
N LEU A 646 -0.92 -25.09 -2.04
CA LEU A 646 -2.26 -25.51 -2.46
C LEU A 646 -3.19 -25.83 -1.28
N ASP A 647 -2.67 -26.39 -0.18
CA ASP A 647 -3.43 -26.66 1.05
C ASP A 647 -3.77 -25.39 1.85
N GLN A 648 -3.04 -24.29 1.62
CA GLN A 648 -3.38 -22.96 2.15
C GLN A 648 -4.56 -22.30 1.42
N VAL A 649 -5.00 -22.80 0.25
CA VAL A 649 -6.14 -22.24 -0.48
C VAL A 649 -7.40 -22.30 0.40
N PRO A 650 -8.07 -21.16 0.71
CA PRO A 650 -9.18 -21.17 1.66
C PRO A 650 -10.32 -22.10 1.24
N ALA A 651 -10.87 -22.87 2.18
CA ALA A 651 -11.99 -23.79 1.94
C ALA A 651 -13.31 -23.10 1.53
N THR A 652 -13.36 -21.76 1.56
CA THR A 652 -14.43 -20.91 1.02
C THR A 652 -14.23 -20.55 -0.46
N SER A 653 -13.05 -20.83 -1.04
CA SER A 653 -12.75 -20.58 -2.44
C SER A 653 -13.41 -21.60 -3.37
N ARG A 654 -13.93 -21.12 -4.51
CA ARG A 654 -14.43 -21.99 -5.59
C ARG A 654 -13.36 -22.97 -6.10
N HIS A 655 -12.08 -22.64 -5.92
CA HIS A 655 -10.94 -23.43 -6.37
C HIS A 655 -10.37 -24.39 -5.31
N PHE A 656 -10.96 -24.49 -4.11
CA PHE A 656 -10.45 -25.39 -3.07
C PHE A 656 -10.39 -26.86 -3.54
N THR A 657 -11.41 -27.33 -4.25
CA THR A 657 -11.42 -28.69 -4.81
C THR A 657 -10.40 -28.84 -5.94
N MET A 658 -10.25 -27.83 -6.79
CA MET A 658 -9.24 -27.79 -7.85
C MET A 658 -7.83 -27.87 -7.27
N ALA A 659 -7.50 -27.06 -6.27
CA ALA A 659 -6.18 -27.04 -5.61
C ALA A 659 -5.80 -28.43 -5.07
N ARG A 660 -6.76 -29.11 -4.42
CA ARG A 660 -6.58 -30.49 -3.92
C ARG A 660 -6.43 -31.53 -5.03
N MET A 661 -7.07 -31.34 -6.19
CA MET A 661 -6.85 -32.19 -7.36
C MET A 661 -5.49 -31.93 -8.01
N THR A 662 -5.04 -30.67 -8.08
CA THR A 662 -3.68 -30.31 -8.51
C THR A 662 -2.61 -30.92 -7.60
N SER A 663 -2.81 -30.94 -6.27
CA SER A 663 -1.86 -31.64 -5.37
C SER A 663 -1.77 -33.14 -5.65
N VAL A 664 -2.89 -33.78 -6.02
CA VAL A 664 -2.92 -35.21 -6.39
C VAL A 664 -2.12 -35.47 -7.66
N LEU A 665 -2.13 -34.55 -8.63
CA LEU A 665 -1.34 -34.67 -9.85
C LEU A 665 0.14 -34.40 -9.58
N MET A 666 0.47 -33.35 -8.81
CA MET A 666 1.85 -33.06 -8.41
C MET A 666 2.49 -34.21 -7.62
N LEU A 667 1.72 -34.93 -6.79
CA LEU A 667 2.16 -36.15 -6.08
C LEU A 667 2.48 -37.34 -7.00
N LEU A 668 2.00 -37.35 -8.25
CA LEU A 668 2.02 -38.54 -9.13
C LEU A 668 2.69 -38.33 -10.49
N SER A 669 2.77 -37.11 -11.01
CA SER A 669 3.34 -36.80 -12.32
C SER A 669 4.80 -36.36 -12.27
N GLY A 670 5.30 -35.89 -11.11
CA GLY A 670 6.63 -35.28 -10.97
C GLY A 670 7.82 -36.24 -10.88
N LYS A 671 7.63 -37.56 -11.10
CA LYS A 671 8.68 -38.59 -10.98
C LYS A 671 8.42 -39.78 -11.93
N PRO A 672 9.46 -40.55 -12.32
CA PRO A 672 9.29 -41.89 -12.86
C PRO A 672 8.48 -42.79 -11.92
N ILE A 673 7.74 -43.76 -12.48
CA ILE A 673 6.84 -44.63 -11.70
C ILE A 673 7.57 -45.49 -10.66
N GLU A 674 8.85 -45.79 -10.92
CA GLU A 674 9.79 -46.49 -10.05
C GLU A 674 10.25 -45.65 -8.83
N GLU A 675 10.10 -44.33 -8.88
CA GLU A 675 10.57 -43.39 -7.86
C GLU A 675 9.44 -42.80 -7.00
N ILE A 676 8.19 -43.16 -7.28
CA ILE A 676 7.01 -42.75 -6.48
C ILE A 676 6.98 -43.53 -5.16
N ASP A 677 6.82 -42.81 -4.06
CA ASP A 677 6.73 -43.38 -2.72
C ASP A 677 5.31 -43.90 -2.42
N GLU A 678 5.17 -45.00 -1.67
CA GLU A 678 3.84 -45.53 -1.30
C GLU A 678 3.03 -44.52 -0.45
N SER A 679 3.73 -43.65 0.29
CA SER A 679 3.14 -42.52 1.01
C SER A 679 2.46 -41.53 0.06
N ALA A 680 3.08 -41.19 -1.09
CA ALA A 680 2.51 -40.28 -2.08
C ALA A 680 1.25 -40.87 -2.73
N LEU A 681 1.27 -42.17 -3.08
CA LEU A 681 0.08 -42.89 -3.57
C LEU A 681 -1.06 -42.90 -2.54
N ARG A 682 -0.74 -43.06 -1.25
CA ARG A 682 -1.71 -43.05 -0.16
C ARG A 682 -2.25 -41.66 0.15
N GLU A 683 -1.42 -40.63 0.10
CA GLU A 683 -1.86 -39.25 0.26
C GLU A 683 -2.74 -38.80 -0.92
N ALA A 684 -2.34 -39.11 -2.16
CA ALA A 684 -3.16 -38.91 -3.35
C ALA A 684 -4.54 -39.61 -3.21
N ALA A 685 -4.54 -40.85 -2.74
CA ALA A 685 -5.77 -41.60 -2.48
C ALA A 685 -6.64 -40.97 -1.37
N LEU A 686 -6.05 -40.43 -0.29
CA LEU A 686 -6.78 -39.72 0.77
C LEU A 686 -7.37 -38.39 0.26
N ARG A 687 -6.57 -37.62 -0.49
CA ARG A 687 -6.99 -36.36 -1.12
C ARG A 687 -8.17 -36.59 -2.08
N VAL A 688 -8.15 -37.65 -2.89
CA VAL A 688 -9.28 -38.04 -3.77
C VAL A 688 -10.47 -38.62 -2.99
N ALA A 689 -10.24 -39.41 -1.94
CA ALA A 689 -11.32 -40.03 -1.15
C ALA A 689 -12.19 -39.00 -0.40
N ALA A 690 -11.65 -37.80 -0.14
CA ALA A 690 -12.36 -36.69 0.50
C ALA A 690 -12.75 -35.57 -0.48
N LEU A 691 -12.93 -35.87 -1.77
CA LEU A 691 -13.66 -35.01 -2.72
C LEU A 691 -15.18 -35.17 -2.49
N ALA A 692 -15.98 -34.20 -2.95
CA ALA A 692 -17.44 -34.30 -2.85
C ALA A 692 -18.00 -35.40 -3.79
N PRO A 693 -19.09 -36.12 -3.42
CA PRO A 693 -19.73 -37.09 -4.31
C PRO A 693 -20.23 -36.51 -5.64
N GLU A 694 -20.54 -35.22 -5.67
CA GLU A 694 -21.01 -34.46 -6.82
C GLU A 694 -19.87 -33.88 -7.69
N GLU A 695 -18.61 -33.98 -7.25
CA GLU A 695 -17.45 -33.43 -7.97
C GLU A 695 -17.25 -34.15 -9.32
N SER A 696 -17.32 -33.41 -10.43
CA SER A 696 -17.39 -33.97 -11.77
C SER A 696 -16.14 -34.77 -12.13
N ARG A 697 -14.96 -34.24 -11.74
CA ARG A 697 -13.66 -34.85 -12.05
C ARG A 697 -13.26 -35.96 -11.06
N ALA A 698 -14.01 -36.19 -9.97
CA ALA A 698 -13.66 -37.18 -8.94
C ALA A 698 -13.55 -38.62 -9.51
N LEU A 699 -14.31 -38.96 -10.55
CA LEU A 699 -14.24 -40.28 -11.18
C LEU A 699 -12.95 -40.49 -11.98
N GLN A 700 -12.49 -39.50 -12.76
CA GLN A 700 -11.23 -39.63 -13.50
C GLN A 700 -10.03 -39.58 -12.54
N MET A 701 -10.04 -38.69 -11.54
CA MET A 701 -8.99 -38.62 -10.50
C MET A 701 -8.86 -39.96 -9.74
N ARG A 702 -9.99 -40.57 -9.35
CA ARG A 702 -10.01 -41.91 -8.75
C ARG A 702 -9.45 -42.98 -9.68
N THR A 703 -9.72 -42.89 -10.98
CA THR A 703 -9.24 -43.87 -11.97
C THR A 703 -7.74 -43.71 -12.22
N LEU A 704 -7.24 -42.47 -12.26
CA LEU A 704 -5.83 -42.11 -12.38
C LEU A 704 -5.02 -42.67 -11.20
N VAL A 705 -5.38 -42.34 -9.95
CA VAL A 705 -4.64 -42.83 -8.75
C VAL A 705 -4.60 -44.37 -8.69
N LEU A 706 -5.69 -45.05 -9.08
CA LEU A 706 -5.73 -46.52 -9.13
C LEU A 706 -4.95 -47.11 -10.32
N GLY A 707 -4.77 -46.35 -11.39
CA GLY A 707 -3.86 -46.67 -12.51
C GLY A 707 -2.40 -46.55 -12.09
N THR A 708 -1.99 -45.38 -11.57
CA THR A 708 -0.62 -45.15 -11.10
C THR A 708 -0.22 -46.17 -10.02
N ALA A 709 -1.08 -46.45 -9.05
CA ALA A 709 -0.80 -47.50 -8.04
C ALA A 709 -0.64 -48.90 -8.66
N LEU A 710 -1.35 -49.22 -9.75
CA LEU A 710 -1.23 -50.50 -10.45
C LEU A 710 0.09 -50.60 -11.22
N ASP A 711 0.50 -49.52 -11.88
CA ASP A 711 1.75 -49.48 -12.63
C ASP A 711 2.99 -49.43 -11.72
N TRP A 712 2.89 -48.80 -10.55
CA TRP A 712 3.85 -48.91 -9.44
C TRP A 712 4.06 -50.37 -8.99
N MET A 713 2.98 -51.14 -8.79
CA MET A 713 3.11 -52.57 -8.48
C MET A 713 3.70 -53.37 -9.65
N ARG A 714 3.42 -53.00 -10.91
CA ARG A 714 3.98 -53.66 -12.11
C ARG A 714 5.47 -53.37 -12.30
N ALA A 715 5.96 -52.21 -11.86
CA ALA A 715 7.39 -51.89 -11.80
C ALA A 715 8.17 -52.75 -10.78
N GLY A 716 7.48 -53.54 -9.94
CA GLY A 716 8.06 -54.52 -9.03
C GLY A 716 7.93 -54.18 -7.55
N HIS A 717 7.24 -53.08 -7.21
CA HIS A 717 7.03 -52.65 -5.83
C HIS A 717 5.95 -53.49 -5.14
N THR A 718 6.06 -53.60 -3.81
CA THR A 718 5.08 -54.29 -2.96
C THR A 718 4.63 -53.35 -1.85
N SER A 719 3.33 -53.35 -1.54
CA SER A 719 2.76 -52.49 -0.50
C SER A 719 3.17 -52.99 0.88
N ALA A 720 3.61 -52.08 1.75
CA ALA A 720 3.96 -52.39 3.14
C ALA A 720 2.75 -52.90 3.97
N THR A 721 1.53 -52.56 3.55
CA THR A 721 0.28 -52.96 4.21
C THR A 721 -0.81 -53.34 3.20
N GLU A 722 -0.62 -54.46 2.47
CA GLU A 722 -1.58 -54.98 1.45
C GLU A 722 -3.05 -55.10 1.90
N LEU A 723 -3.28 -55.27 3.21
CA LEU A 723 -4.61 -55.38 3.81
C LEU A 723 -5.34 -54.04 3.97
N GLU A 724 -4.61 -52.92 3.93
CA GLU A 724 -5.21 -51.59 3.94
C GLU A 724 -5.76 -51.26 2.55
N GLN A 725 -6.91 -50.58 2.51
CA GLN A 725 -7.61 -50.33 1.27
C GLN A 725 -7.26 -48.96 0.71
N ILE A 726 -6.63 -48.93 -0.45
CA ILE A 726 -6.46 -47.71 -1.24
C ILE A 726 -7.76 -47.43 -2.02
N LEU A 727 -8.38 -46.28 -1.78
CA LEU A 727 -9.67 -45.87 -2.39
C LEU A 727 -10.80 -46.92 -2.26
N GLY A 728 -10.77 -47.79 -1.25
CA GLY A 728 -11.78 -48.85 -1.04
C GLY A 728 -11.56 -50.13 -1.87
N VAL A 729 -10.38 -50.36 -2.43
CA VAL A 729 -9.93 -51.67 -2.92
C VAL A 729 -8.66 -52.12 -2.17
N PRO A 730 -8.42 -53.43 -1.96
CA PRO A 730 -7.18 -53.90 -1.34
C PRO A 730 -5.96 -53.49 -2.15
N PHE A 731 -4.88 -53.04 -1.51
CA PHE A 731 -3.64 -52.61 -2.17
C PHE A 731 -2.84 -53.82 -2.67
N THR A 732 -3.36 -54.43 -3.73
CA THR A 732 -2.83 -55.62 -4.41
C THR A 732 -3.10 -55.48 -5.91
N GLU A 733 -2.27 -56.06 -6.77
CA GLU A 733 -2.43 -55.96 -8.24
C GLU A 733 -3.86 -56.35 -8.69
N ARG A 734 -4.44 -57.40 -8.07
CA ARG A 734 -5.81 -57.85 -8.36
C ARG A 734 -6.89 -56.86 -7.87
N GLY A 735 -6.68 -56.20 -6.74
CA GLY A 735 -7.59 -55.18 -6.21
C GLY A 735 -7.57 -53.91 -7.06
N LEU A 736 -6.37 -53.43 -7.37
CA LEU A 736 -6.13 -52.25 -8.20
C LEU A 736 -6.66 -52.43 -9.63
N ARG A 737 -6.35 -53.56 -10.30
CA ARG A 737 -6.92 -53.90 -11.61
C ARG A 737 -8.45 -53.84 -11.62
N LYS A 738 -9.10 -54.40 -10.59
CA LYS A 738 -10.58 -54.36 -10.47
C LYS A 738 -11.10 -52.94 -10.24
N GLY A 739 -10.37 -52.12 -9.47
CA GLY A 739 -10.71 -50.72 -9.19
C GLY A 739 -10.61 -49.85 -10.46
N ALA A 740 -9.49 -49.90 -11.15
CA ALA A 740 -9.26 -49.17 -12.39
C ALA A 740 -10.17 -49.67 -13.54
N GLU A 741 -10.42 -50.98 -13.66
CA GLU A 741 -11.41 -51.51 -14.63
C GLU A 741 -12.81 -50.93 -14.37
N ALA A 742 -13.24 -50.85 -13.11
CA ALA A 742 -14.52 -50.26 -12.75
C ALA A 742 -14.59 -48.75 -13.05
N GLY A 743 -13.46 -48.03 -12.86
CA GLY A 743 -13.31 -46.61 -13.21
C GLY A 743 -13.45 -46.36 -14.71
N LEU A 744 -12.63 -47.03 -15.53
CA LEU A 744 -12.69 -46.92 -16.99
C LEU A 744 -14.06 -47.35 -17.56
N ARG A 745 -14.69 -48.41 -17.02
CA ARG A 745 -16.06 -48.81 -17.40
C ARG A 745 -17.15 -47.85 -16.89
N ALA A 746 -16.86 -46.94 -15.97
CA ALA A 746 -17.75 -45.85 -15.60
C ALA A 746 -17.56 -44.65 -16.52
N LEU A 747 -16.31 -44.23 -16.78
CA LEU A 747 -15.98 -43.19 -17.76
C LEU A 747 -16.55 -43.52 -19.14
N ALA A 748 -16.37 -44.76 -19.63
CA ALA A 748 -16.93 -45.24 -20.89
C ALA A 748 -18.47 -45.24 -20.98
N ARG A 749 -19.20 -45.12 -19.86
CA ARG A 749 -20.67 -44.94 -19.88
C ARG A 749 -21.08 -43.47 -20.05
N ASN A 750 -20.19 -42.54 -19.73
CA ASN A 750 -20.42 -41.10 -19.76
C ASN A 750 -19.71 -40.40 -20.93
N ALA A 751 -18.73 -41.05 -21.56
CA ALA A 751 -17.96 -40.50 -22.68
C ALA A 751 -18.88 -40.01 -23.83
N PRO A 752 -18.68 -38.78 -24.34
CA PRO A 752 -19.58 -38.16 -25.31
C PRO A 752 -19.48 -38.82 -26.68
N GLU A 753 -18.27 -39.22 -27.09
CA GLU A 753 -18.04 -39.86 -28.38
C GLU A 753 -18.03 -41.39 -28.30
N ARG A 754 -18.52 -42.03 -29.37
CA ARG A 754 -18.50 -43.49 -29.51
C ARG A 754 -17.08 -44.04 -29.70
N THR A 755 -16.23 -43.29 -30.39
CA THR A 755 -14.78 -43.50 -30.61
C THR A 755 -14.06 -43.67 -29.27
N HIS A 756 -14.02 -42.61 -28.45
CA HIS A 756 -13.37 -42.61 -27.15
C HIS A 756 -13.94 -43.67 -26.20
N ARG A 757 -15.25 -43.88 -26.23
CA ARG A 757 -15.89 -44.97 -25.48
C ARG A 757 -15.32 -46.35 -25.83
N TYR A 758 -14.98 -46.63 -27.08
CA TYR A 758 -14.33 -47.89 -27.44
C TYR A 758 -12.90 -47.94 -26.87
N THR A 759 -12.12 -46.86 -26.99
CA THR A 759 -10.78 -46.74 -26.39
C THR A 759 -10.79 -47.05 -24.89
N LEU A 760 -11.70 -46.45 -24.12
CA LEU A 760 -11.86 -46.68 -22.68
C LEU A 760 -12.32 -48.13 -22.36
N VAL A 761 -13.18 -48.73 -23.19
CA VAL A 761 -13.60 -50.13 -23.03
C VAL A 761 -12.45 -51.09 -23.28
N ASP A 762 -11.62 -50.84 -24.29
CA ASP A 762 -10.48 -51.70 -24.62
C ASP A 762 -9.33 -51.53 -23.61
N LEU A 763 -9.07 -50.33 -23.11
CA LEU A 763 -8.17 -50.11 -21.97
C LEU A 763 -8.67 -50.82 -20.71
N ALA A 764 -9.99 -50.80 -20.43
CA ALA A 764 -10.58 -51.59 -19.35
C ALA A 764 -10.42 -53.11 -19.57
N ASN A 765 -10.41 -53.57 -20.82
CA ASN A 765 -10.22 -54.98 -21.18
C ASN A 765 -8.77 -55.45 -21.02
N THR A 766 -7.77 -54.60 -21.28
CA THR A 766 -6.34 -54.95 -21.12
C THR A 766 -5.92 -55.01 -19.64
N ILE A 767 -6.46 -54.14 -18.78
CA ILE A 767 -6.13 -54.15 -17.35
C ILE A 767 -6.90 -55.19 -16.54
N ARG A 768 -8.03 -55.71 -17.06
CA ARG A 768 -8.90 -56.71 -16.42
C ARG A 768 -8.11 -57.83 -15.71
N PRO A 769 -8.39 -58.16 -14.43
CA PRO A 769 -7.67 -59.20 -13.73
C PRO A 769 -7.96 -60.57 -14.36
N LYS A 770 -6.90 -61.29 -14.77
CA LYS A 770 -7.02 -62.64 -15.31
C LYS A 770 -7.65 -63.56 -14.26
N SER A 771 -8.79 -64.14 -14.58
CA SER A 771 -9.40 -65.20 -13.78
C SER A 771 -8.53 -66.44 -13.87
N LEU A 772 -8.00 -66.90 -12.74
CA LEU A 772 -7.43 -68.25 -12.62
C LEU A 772 -8.53 -69.26 -12.94
N LEU A 773 -8.23 -70.15 -13.89
CA LEU A 773 -8.97 -71.36 -14.26
C LEU A 773 -8.18 -72.58 -13.78
#